data_AF-D1A565-F1
#
_entry.id   AF-D1A565-F1
#
_cell.length_a   1.000
_cell.length_b   1.000
_cell.length_c   1.000
_cell.angle_alpha   90.00
_cell.angle_beta   90.00
_cell.angle_gamma   90.00
#
_symmetry.space_group_name_H-M   'P 1'
#
loop_
_entity.id
_entity.type
_entity.pdbx_description
1 polymer ?
#
loop_
_entity_poly.entity_id
_entity_poly.type
_entity_poly.pdbx_seq_one_letter_code
_entity_poly.pdbx_strand_id
1 'polypeptide(L)'
;MFLLLTVAAGVVTAVVPLLPSSWPLVVRLVLSVVAAIAAGAAGSYVSEWLNARRALKASRAAAIAEEAGRRKALEENRNPAEADESPAALLRPTRGVVPFAGRADELKLLREWCEDGSACPVWLLTGPGGVGKTRLALELVEELRAAGWQCETDIAAGREAEQLGRARELGRRCLLVVDYAETRPELAAMLAEAARLEAAGDCGDVRVLLVARRAGEWWETLGSEVPAVRGLVERAGRCDLKPALTQDQSDEQVVLDAVPAFAAALGITPVPKVSVTIPEGTGRLPVLVLHAAALVAVLDARQEGGGVRAVAELGVLDRLLGHEKRLWRQSAQVKGLNAELVLLERVVAALALLGAADEADARTVLRRVPDLAEANAERLGRFARWARELYPGTGSAWLEPLRPDLLAERHVTDQLHASPELARACLTGLEEERAVRALTVLTRACAHHRHASGVIEAALRADLNALAPAAIVVAVQTGTRLGDLLATVLADVPAELDDLQRIADMIPYPTVALATAAATVTRRIRDLLPPDTDPAQRARWSHRLATVLAQLGRQEEALEAITEAVNLYRTLVQERPDAFLPDLAMSLNNQSTCLADMGRREEALEAITEAVNLYRTLVQERPDAFLPDLASSLNNQSTCLANMGRREEALEAITEAVNLYRTLVQERPDAFLPDLASSLNNQSNRLADMGRREEALEAITEAVNLYRTLVQERPDAFLPDLAMSLNNQSNRLADMGRREEALEAITEAVNLYRTLVQERPDAFLPDLASSLNNQSTCLANMGRREEALEAITEAVNLYRTLVQERPDAFLPDLAGSLNNQSTCLANMGRREEALEAITEAVQIRRTLVQERPDAFLPDLAGSLNNQSNCLANMGRREEALEAITEAVQIRRTLVQERPDAFLPDLAGSLNNQSNCLANMGRREEALEAITEAVQIRRTLVQERPDAFLPDLAGSLNNQSTCLANMGRREEALEAITEAVNLYRTLVQERPDAFLPDLAMSLNNQSTCLANMGRREEALEAITEAVNLYRTLVQERPDAFLPNLATSLTVLGKMLLNLDQVGEATRSLVEGLTIATEREMTDLRRVCITFLQQARAHDADAFTSAWRQATGQEPPPRLQ
;
A
#
# COMPACT_ATOMS: atom_id res chain seq x y z
N MET A 1 -42.58 17.29 -12.82
CA MET A 1 -43.90 17.32 -13.50
C MET A 1 -44.85 18.40 -12.95
N PHE A 2 -45.02 18.52 -11.62
CA PHE A 2 -45.84 19.56 -10.98
C PHE A 2 -45.41 21.00 -11.36
N LEU A 3 -44.11 21.32 -11.28
CA LEU A 3 -43.58 22.65 -11.64
C LEU A 3 -43.87 23.01 -13.11
N LEU A 4 -43.71 22.05 -14.03
CA LEU A 4 -43.97 22.18 -15.47
C LEU A 4 -45.45 22.46 -15.77
N LEU A 5 -46.37 21.85 -15.03
CA LEU A 5 -47.82 22.05 -15.18
C LEU A 5 -48.28 23.40 -14.62
N THR A 6 -47.73 23.87 -13.50
CA THR A 6 -48.03 25.20 -12.94
C THR A 6 -47.50 26.36 -13.81
N VAL A 7 -46.31 26.21 -14.40
CA VAL A 7 -45.76 27.21 -15.32
C VAL A 7 -46.57 27.23 -16.63
N ALA A 8 -46.96 26.07 -17.17
CA ALA A 8 -47.80 25.98 -18.35
C ALA A 8 -49.21 26.59 -18.13
N ALA A 9 -49.83 26.36 -16.97
CA ALA A 9 -51.14 26.93 -16.64
C ALA A 9 -51.10 28.46 -16.46
N GLY A 10 -50.02 29.00 -15.87
CA GLY A 10 -49.80 30.44 -15.71
C GLY A 10 -49.56 31.17 -17.05
N VAL A 11 -48.83 30.53 -17.97
CA VAL A 11 -48.59 31.08 -19.32
C VAL A 11 -49.88 31.07 -20.16
N VAL A 12 -50.71 30.02 -20.06
CA VAL A 12 -51.96 29.93 -20.84
C VAL A 12 -53.02 30.92 -20.34
N THR A 13 -53.14 31.16 -19.03
CA THR A 13 -54.11 32.13 -18.49
C THR A 13 -53.74 33.59 -18.75
N ALA A 14 -52.44 33.91 -18.87
CA ALA A 14 -51.97 35.26 -19.19
C ALA A 14 -52.11 35.63 -20.69
N VAL A 15 -52.11 34.65 -21.59
CA VAL A 15 -52.10 34.88 -23.05
C VAL A 15 -53.51 35.00 -23.67
N VAL A 16 -54.52 34.36 -23.07
CA VAL A 16 -55.90 34.35 -23.61
C VAL A 16 -56.53 35.74 -23.82
N PRO A 17 -56.34 36.75 -22.94
CA PRO A 17 -56.87 38.09 -23.14
C PRO A 17 -56.21 38.88 -24.29
N LEU A 18 -55.02 38.46 -24.73
CA LEU A 18 -54.19 39.15 -25.73
C LEU A 18 -54.38 38.62 -27.16
N LEU A 19 -55.27 37.65 -27.36
CA LEU A 19 -55.51 37.05 -28.68
C LEU A 19 -56.20 38.05 -29.64
N PRO A 20 -55.81 38.14 -30.93
CA PRO A 20 -56.41 39.06 -31.90
C PRO A 20 -57.92 38.80 -32.12
N SER A 21 -58.70 39.85 -32.37
CA SER A 21 -60.15 39.76 -32.64
C SER A 21 -60.51 39.09 -33.98
N SER A 22 -59.52 38.82 -34.84
CA SER A 22 -59.68 38.17 -36.15
C SER A 22 -59.78 36.64 -36.08
N TRP A 23 -59.61 36.03 -34.91
CA TRP A 23 -59.69 34.57 -34.74
C TRP A 23 -61.14 34.07 -34.61
N PRO A 24 -61.49 32.89 -35.18
CA PRO A 24 -62.83 32.33 -35.09
C PRO A 24 -63.28 32.12 -33.63
N LEU A 25 -64.52 32.50 -33.32
CA LEU A 25 -65.09 32.48 -31.97
C LEU A 25 -64.97 31.10 -31.28
N VAL A 26 -65.10 30.03 -32.07
CA VAL A 26 -64.98 28.64 -31.62
C VAL A 26 -63.59 28.32 -31.06
N VAL A 27 -62.53 28.85 -31.68
CA VAL A 27 -61.15 28.59 -31.24
C VAL A 27 -60.84 29.32 -29.92
N ARG A 28 -61.34 30.55 -29.77
CA ARG A 28 -61.20 31.31 -28.52
C ARG A 28 -62.00 30.67 -27.37
N LEU A 29 -63.17 30.08 -27.67
CA LEU A 29 -63.98 29.37 -26.68
C LEU A 29 -63.30 28.06 -26.21
N VAL A 30 -62.73 27.28 -27.14
CA VAL A 30 -62.04 26.03 -26.80
C VAL A 30 -60.81 26.29 -25.93
N LEU A 31 -60.00 27.31 -26.24
CA LEU A 31 -58.84 27.67 -25.41
C LEU A 31 -59.22 28.18 -24.01
N SER A 32 -60.36 28.89 -23.90
CA SER A 32 -60.88 29.36 -22.61
C SER A 32 -61.40 28.21 -21.74
N VAL A 33 -62.04 27.21 -22.36
CA VAL A 33 -62.52 26.01 -21.67
C VAL A 33 -61.35 25.13 -21.21
N VAL A 34 -60.30 24.99 -22.03
CA VAL A 34 -59.07 24.26 -21.66
C VAL A 34 -58.34 24.96 -20.50
N ALA A 35 -58.28 26.29 -20.49
CA ALA A 35 -57.70 27.06 -19.38
C ALA A 35 -58.51 26.92 -18.07
N ALA A 36 -59.85 26.89 -18.16
CA ALA A 36 -60.72 26.69 -17.00
C ALA A 36 -60.62 25.27 -16.41
N ILE A 37 -60.47 24.25 -17.26
CA ILE A 37 -60.26 22.86 -16.83
C ILE A 37 -58.88 22.70 -16.16
N ALA A 38 -57.84 23.34 -16.69
CA ALA A 38 -56.50 23.33 -16.09
C ALA A 38 -56.45 24.04 -14.71
N ALA A 39 -57.18 25.16 -14.56
CA ALA A 39 -57.30 25.86 -13.28
C ALA A 39 -58.11 25.08 -12.24
N GLY A 40 -59.15 24.35 -12.67
CA GLY A 40 -59.94 23.46 -11.81
C GLY A 40 -59.14 22.26 -11.28
N ALA A 41 -58.28 21.66 -12.11
CA ALA A 41 -57.40 20.56 -11.71
C ALA A 41 -56.29 21.01 -10.74
N ALA A 42 -55.76 22.23 -10.88
CA ALA A 42 -54.79 22.77 -9.93
C ALA A 42 -55.41 23.04 -8.53
N GLY A 43 -56.68 23.46 -8.48
CA GLY A 43 -57.42 23.71 -7.23
C GLY A 43 -57.69 22.45 -6.41
N SER A 44 -58.02 21.32 -7.05
CA SER A 44 -58.25 20.05 -6.34
C SER A 44 -56.95 19.50 -5.75
N TYR A 45 -55.84 19.57 -6.50
CA TYR A 45 -54.52 19.12 -6.05
C TYR A 45 -53.95 19.96 -4.91
N VAL A 46 -54.18 21.28 -4.88
CA VAL A 46 -53.75 22.14 -3.75
C VAL A 46 -54.57 21.84 -2.49
N SER A 47 -55.86 21.51 -2.64
CA SER A 47 -56.71 21.13 -1.50
C SER A 47 -56.34 19.75 -0.92
N GLU A 48 -56.01 18.77 -1.77
CA GLU A 48 -55.49 17.47 -1.36
C GLU A 48 -54.10 17.59 -0.72
N TRP A 49 -53.24 18.47 -1.25
CA TRP A 49 -51.92 18.73 -0.67
C TRP A 49 -52.01 19.43 0.70
N LEU A 50 -52.92 20.39 0.87
CA LEU A 50 -53.14 21.04 2.18
C LEU A 50 -53.77 20.09 3.21
N ASN A 51 -54.66 19.19 2.78
CA ASN A 51 -55.24 18.16 3.64
C ASN A 51 -54.21 17.07 4.00
N ALA A 52 -53.38 16.64 3.05
CA ALA A 52 -52.26 15.75 3.30
C ALA A 52 -51.25 16.38 4.27
N ARG A 53 -50.95 17.68 4.13
CA ARG A 53 -50.05 18.42 5.03
C ARG A 53 -50.62 18.60 6.44
N ARG A 54 -51.95 18.73 6.59
CA ARG A 54 -52.64 18.76 7.90
C ARG A 54 -52.69 17.37 8.54
N ALA A 55 -52.96 16.32 7.76
CA ALA A 55 -52.91 14.94 8.21
C ALA A 55 -51.48 14.53 8.63
N LEU A 56 -50.45 14.98 7.89
CA LEU A 56 -49.05 14.79 8.27
C LEU A 56 -48.70 15.52 9.57
N LYS A 57 -49.22 16.74 9.79
CA LYS A 57 -49.01 17.49 11.05
C LYS A 57 -49.67 16.80 12.25
N ALA A 58 -50.87 16.23 12.06
CA ALA A 58 -51.57 15.47 13.10
C ALA A 58 -50.89 14.12 13.39
N SER A 59 -50.44 13.41 12.35
CA SER A 59 -49.60 12.21 12.44
C SER A 59 -48.28 12.50 13.15
N ARG A 60 -47.64 13.66 12.88
CA ARG A 60 -46.42 14.13 13.58
C ARG A 60 -46.64 14.33 15.08
N ALA A 61 -47.78 14.91 15.48
CA ALA A 61 -48.09 15.13 16.89
C ALA A 61 -48.40 13.80 17.62
N ALA A 62 -49.06 12.87 16.94
CA ALA A 62 -49.32 11.52 17.46
C ALA A 62 -48.04 10.68 17.58
N ALA A 63 -47.18 10.68 16.55
CA ALA A 63 -45.92 9.97 16.54
C ALA A 63 -44.93 10.53 17.58
N ILE A 64 -44.87 11.85 17.77
CA ILE A 64 -44.02 12.45 18.82
C ILE A 64 -44.54 12.12 20.23
N ALA A 65 -45.86 12.02 20.43
CA ALA A 65 -46.45 11.60 21.70
C ALA A 65 -46.28 10.09 21.96
N GLU A 66 -46.33 9.27 20.90
CA GLU A 66 -46.10 7.82 20.95
C GLU A 66 -44.62 7.50 21.19
N GLU A 67 -43.70 8.25 20.57
CA GLU A 67 -42.25 8.17 20.76
C GLU A 67 -41.85 8.63 22.18
N ALA A 68 -42.45 9.72 22.68
CA ALA A 68 -42.25 10.16 24.06
C ALA A 68 -42.84 9.17 25.09
N GLY A 69 -43.96 8.52 24.75
CA GLY A 69 -44.52 7.39 25.50
C GLY A 69 -43.63 6.16 25.48
N ARG A 70 -43.00 5.83 24.34
CA ARG A 70 -42.00 4.78 24.19
C ARG A 70 -40.71 5.08 24.94
N ARG A 71 -40.27 6.34 24.98
CA ARG A 71 -39.05 6.79 25.70
C ARG A 71 -39.23 6.67 27.20
N LYS A 72 -40.40 7.09 27.71
CA LYS A 72 -40.77 6.91 29.11
C LYS A 72 -40.99 5.43 29.47
N ALA A 73 -41.56 4.65 28.54
CA ALA A 73 -41.64 3.20 28.68
C ALA A 73 -40.25 2.54 28.65
N LEU A 74 -39.31 2.92 27.78
CA LEU A 74 -37.95 2.35 27.73
C LEU A 74 -37.11 2.69 28.97
N GLU A 75 -37.29 3.88 29.56
CA GLU A 75 -36.68 4.26 30.83
C GLU A 75 -37.34 3.55 32.03
N GLU A 76 -38.66 3.32 31.99
CA GLU A 76 -39.41 2.57 33.01
C GLU A 76 -39.30 1.03 32.85
N ASN A 77 -38.85 0.51 31.69
CA ASN A 77 -38.80 -0.92 31.34
C ASN A 77 -37.37 -1.50 31.29
N ARG A 78 -36.40 -0.91 32.00
CA ARG A 78 -35.20 -1.64 32.47
C ARG A 78 -35.62 -2.64 33.56
N ASN A 79 -36.50 -3.58 33.20
CA ASN A 79 -36.97 -4.63 34.08
C ASN A 79 -35.81 -5.58 34.40
N PRO A 80 -35.72 -6.09 35.65
CA PRO A 80 -34.89 -7.25 35.93
C PRO A 80 -35.31 -8.42 35.03
N ALA A 81 -34.35 -9.24 34.58
CA ALA A 81 -34.61 -10.35 33.69
C ALA A 81 -35.76 -11.23 34.25
N GLU A 82 -36.82 -11.42 33.47
CA GLU A 82 -37.83 -12.43 33.79
C GLU A 82 -37.17 -13.81 33.76
N ALA A 83 -37.57 -14.72 34.65
CA ALA A 83 -36.89 -16.00 34.86
C ALA A 83 -36.84 -16.94 33.64
N ASP A 84 -37.55 -16.60 32.55
CA ASP A 84 -37.73 -17.40 31.34
C ASP A 84 -36.99 -16.85 30.09
N GLU A 85 -36.17 -15.81 30.23
CA GLU A 85 -35.42 -15.22 29.10
C GLU A 85 -34.10 -15.97 28.77
N SER A 86 -33.71 -16.02 27.49
CA SER A 86 -32.40 -16.51 27.01
C SER A 86 -31.24 -15.86 27.79
N PRO A 87 -30.39 -16.65 28.47
CA PRO A 87 -29.20 -16.13 29.14
C PRO A 87 -28.29 -15.31 28.22
N ALA A 88 -28.08 -15.76 26.98
CA ALA A 88 -27.26 -15.08 26.00
C ALA A 88 -27.86 -13.74 25.54
N ALA A 89 -29.17 -13.52 25.71
CA ALA A 89 -29.81 -12.24 25.40
C ALA A 89 -29.23 -11.07 26.23
N LEU A 90 -28.70 -11.34 27.43
CA LEU A 90 -28.06 -10.33 28.28
C LEU A 90 -26.76 -9.79 27.68
N LEU A 91 -26.13 -10.51 26.74
CA LEU A 91 -24.94 -10.05 26.02
C LEU A 91 -25.28 -9.21 24.79
N ARG A 92 -26.56 -9.03 24.45
CA ARG A 92 -26.96 -8.27 23.27
C ARG A 92 -26.58 -6.79 23.43
N PRO A 93 -25.94 -6.18 22.42
CA PRO A 93 -25.59 -4.76 22.46
C PRO A 93 -26.78 -3.83 22.75
N THR A 94 -27.96 -4.19 22.27
CA THR A 94 -29.22 -3.46 22.47
C THR A 94 -29.76 -3.51 23.90
N ARG A 95 -29.35 -4.50 24.72
CA ARG A 95 -29.75 -4.58 26.13
C ARG A 95 -28.91 -3.65 27.01
N GLY A 96 -27.67 -3.36 26.62
CA GLY A 96 -26.80 -2.42 27.34
C GLY A 96 -26.61 -2.74 28.83
N VAL A 97 -26.61 -4.03 29.20
CA VAL A 97 -26.55 -4.47 30.61
C VAL A 97 -25.29 -3.94 31.29
N VAL A 98 -24.14 -4.14 30.65
CA VAL A 98 -22.87 -3.54 31.08
C VAL A 98 -22.81 -2.11 30.51
N PRO A 99 -22.58 -1.09 31.35
CA PRO A 99 -22.41 0.29 30.87
C PRO A 99 -21.32 0.39 29.80
N PHE A 100 -21.49 1.32 28.86
CA PHE A 100 -20.47 1.58 27.84
C PHE A 100 -19.20 2.14 28.50
N ALA A 101 -18.06 1.52 28.20
CA ALA A 101 -16.76 1.90 28.74
C ALA A 101 -15.64 1.59 27.73
N GLY A 102 -14.59 2.42 27.74
CA GLY A 102 -13.57 2.43 26.69
C GLY A 102 -14.09 3.07 25.40
N ARG A 103 -13.22 3.22 24.38
CA ARG A 103 -13.57 3.76 23.05
C ARG A 103 -14.05 5.22 22.98
N ALA A 104 -13.64 6.05 23.93
CA ALA A 104 -14.05 7.45 23.95
C ALA A 104 -13.57 8.22 22.71
N ASP A 105 -12.37 7.90 22.22
CA ASP A 105 -11.78 8.55 21.05
C ASP A 105 -12.52 8.18 19.77
N GLU A 106 -12.84 6.89 19.57
CA GLU A 106 -13.60 6.43 18.41
C GLU A 106 -15.04 6.95 18.42
N LEU A 107 -15.69 6.99 19.59
CA LEU A 107 -17.04 7.57 19.72
C LEU A 107 -17.03 9.07 19.41
N LYS A 108 -16.04 9.79 19.94
CA LYS A 108 -15.86 11.22 19.68
C LYS A 108 -15.67 11.48 18.19
N LEU A 109 -14.83 10.70 17.52
CA LEU A 109 -14.55 10.82 16.10
C LEU A 109 -15.80 10.61 15.23
N LEU A 110 -16.61 9.59 15.54
CA LEU A 110 -17.89 9.37 14.84
C LEU A 110 -18.91 10.49 15.10
N ARG A 111 -18.89 11.09 16.30
CA ARG A 111 -19.76 12.23 16.63
C ARG A 111 -19.36 13.47 15.83
N GLU A 112 -18.07 13.80 15.80
CA GLU A 112 -17.52 14.93 15.03
C GLU A 112 -17.86 14.78 13.54
N TRP A 113 -17.75 13.57 13.00
CA TRP A 113 -18.18 13.26 11.63
C TRP A 113 -19.68 13.50 11.38
N CYS A 114 -20.55 13.10 12.31
CA CYS A 114 -21.98 13.33 12.15
C CYS A 114 -22.31 14.83 12.14
N GLU A 115 -21.62 15.63 12.95
CA GLU A 115 -21.87 17.06 13.09
C GLU A 115 -21.24 17.91 11.97
N ASP A 116 -20.19 17.43 11.31
CA ASP A 116 -19.54 18.10 10.19
C ASP A 116 -20.38 18.01 8.92
N GLY A 117 -21.06 19.10 8.57
CA GLY A 117 -21.90 19.22 7.37
C GLY A 117 -21.15 19.11 6.03
N SER A 118 -19.82 19.19 6.04
CA SER A 118 -18.95 19.07 4.86
C SER A 118 -18.32 17.69 4.69
N ALA A 119 -18.40 16.84 5.72
CA ALA A 119 -17.87 15.48 5.66
C ALA A 119 -18.71 14.57 4.75
N CYS A 120 -18.05 13.56 4.17
CA CYS A 120 -18.71 12.52 3.39
C CYS A 120 -19.87 11.92 4.20
N PRO A 121 -21.08 11.75 3.61
CA PRO A 121 -22.22 11.26 4.36
C PRO A 121 -22.10 9.79 4.79
N VAL A 122 -21.03 9.08 4.41
CA VAL A 122 -20.84 7.66 4.69
C VAL A 122 -19.59 7.41 5.53
N TRP A 123 -19.68 6.48 6.46
CA TRP A 123 -18.56 6.02 7.29
C TRP A 123 -18.57 4.50 7.39
N LEU A 124 -17.40 3.87 7.34
CA LEU A 124 -17.22 2.42 7.52
C LEU A 124 -16.51 2.09 8.84
N LEU A 125 -17.16 1.29 9.68
CA LEU A 125 -16.64 0.78 10.94
C LEU A 125 -16.34 -0.72 10.83
N THR A 126 -15.06 -1.11 10.87
CA THR A 126 -14.60 -2.51 10.77
C THR A 126 -14.03 -3.04 12.08
N GLY A 127 -13.76 -4.35 12.13
CA GLY A 127 -13.10 -5.00 13.27
C GLY A 127 -13.55 -6.45 13.49
N PRO A 128 -12.79 -7.28 14.24
CA PRO A 128 -13.13 -8.68 14.47
C PRO A 128 -14.49 -8.91 15.15
N GLY A 129 -14.99 -10.15 15.11
CA GLY A 129 -16.22 -10.53 15.81
C GLY A 129 -16.13 -10.28 17.32
N GLY A 130 -17.16 -9.69 17.92
CA GLY A 130 -17.24 -9.51 19.37
C GLY A 130 -16.41 -8.37 19.98
N VAL A 131 -15.79 -7.50 19.17
CA VAL A 131 -14.98 -6.35 19.66
C VAL A 131 -15.79 -5.09 20.03
N GLY A 132 -17.11 -5.10 19.81
CA GLY A 132 -17.99 -4.01 20.25
C GLY A 132 -18.45 -3.01 19.18
N LYS A 133 -18.24 -3.26 17.88
CA LYS A 133 -18.68 -2.36 16.79
C LYS A 133 -20.16 -1.95 16.89
N THR A 134 -21.08 -2.92 16.94
CA THR A 134 -22.53 -2.66 17.07
C THR A 134 -22.84 -1.92 18.36
N ARG A 135 -22.10 -2.17 19.45
CA ARG A 135 -22.29 -1.46 20.72
C ARG A 135 -21.85 0.02 20.61
N LEU A 136 -20.72 0.29 19.96
CA LEU A 136 -20.25 1.65 19.67
C LEU A 136 -21.26 2.42 18.79
N ALA A 137 -21.77 1.79 17.74
CA ALA A 137 -22.77 2.39 16.86
C ALA A 137 -24.08 2.71 17.61
N LEU A 138 -24.53 1.83 18.51
CA LEU A 138 -25.71 2.09 19.35
C LEU A 138 -25.49 3.21 20.36
N GLU A 139 -24.28 3.32 20.93
CA GLU A 139 -23.95 4.42 21.85
C GLU A 139 -23.99 5.77 21.11
N LEU A 140 -23.41 5.84 19.91
CA LEU A 140 -23.50 7.03 19.04
C LEU A 140 -24.97 7.39 18.74
N VAL A 141 -25.80 6.38 18.44
CA VAL A 141 -27.23 6.57 18.19
C VAL A 141 -27.95 7.15 19.40
N GLU A 142 -27.63 6.70 20.62
CA GLU A 142 -28.21 7.27 21.84
C GLU A 142 -27.84 8.74 22.02
N GLU A 143 -26.57 9.09 21.83
CA GLU A 143 -26.08 10.48 21.94
C GLU A 143 -26.73 11.40 20.90
N LEU A 144 -26.81 10.96 19.64
CA LEU A 144 -27.40 11.76 18.56
C LEU A 144 -28.92 11.92 18.73
N ARG A 145 -29.63 10.87 19.19
CA ARG A 145 -31.06 10.99 19.55
C ARG A 145 -31.29 11.95 20.71
N ALA A 146 -30.36 12.04 21.67
CA ALA A 146 -30.40 13.05 22.72
C ALA A 146 -30.17 14.46 22.15
N ALA A 147 -29.31 14.58 21.14
CA ALA A 147 -29.09 15.82 20.38
C ALA A 147 -30.20 16.14 19.34
N GLY A 148 -31.25 15.33 19.27
CA GLY A 148 -32.43 15.59 18.42
C GLY A 148 -32.35 15.03 16.99
N TRP A 149 -31.36 14.19 16.68
CA TRP A 149 -31.29 13.46 15.42
C TRP A 149 -32.31 12.32 15.37
N GLN A 150 -32.78 12.02 14.16
CA GLN A 150 -33.44 10.76 13.87
C GLN A 150 -32.36 9.69 13.64
N CYS A 151 -32.53 8.49 14.17
CA CYS A 151 -31.55 7.43 13.96
C CYS A 151 -32.25 6.10 13.70
N GLU A 152 -31.99 5.49 12.56
CA GLU A 152 -32.52 4.19 12.17
C GLU A 152 -31.41 3.14 12.23
N THR A 153 -31.65 2.09 13.01
CA THR A 153 -30.69 0.97 13.19
C THR A 153 -31.27 -0.36 12.71
N ASP A 154 -32.57 -0.41 12.40
CA ASP A 154 -33.31 -1.62 12.01
C ASP A 154 -33.71 -1.54 10.52
N ILE A 155 -32.69 -1.52 9.66
CA ILE A 155 -32.87 -1.46 8.21
C ILE A 155 -32.99 -2.90 7.67
N ALA A 156 -34.19 -3.25 7.19
CA ALA A 156 -34.46 -4.54 6.56
C ALA A 156 -33.57 -4.74 5.32
N ALA A 157 -32.99 -5.94 5.18
CA ALA A 157 -32.19 -6.30 4.01
C ALA A 157 -33.04 -6.22 2.73
N GLY A 158 -32.49 -5.62 1.66
CA GLY A 158 -33.20 -5.38 0.40
C GLY A 158 -34.15 -4.19 0.44
N ARG A 159 -33.99 -3.28 1.41
CA ARG A 159 -34.77 -2.02 1.50
C ARG A 159 -33.88 -0.84 1.90
N GLU A 160 -32.57 -1.00 1.83
CA GLU A 160 -31.59 0.00 2.23
C GLU A 160 -31.82 1.34 1.49
N ALA A 161 -32.03 1.28 0.17
CA ALA A 161 -32.30 2.47 -0.65
C ALA A 161 -33.67 3.11 -0.34
N GLU A 162 -34.71 2.29 -0.08
CA GLU A 162 -36.04 2.78 0.31
C GLU A 162 -35.98 3.59 1.61
N GLN A 163 -35.24 3.10 2.60
CA GLN A 163 -35.14 3.76 3.91
C GLN A 163 -34.40 5.09 3.85
N LEU A 164 -33.35 5.18 3.01
CA LEU A 164 -32.69 6.45 2.75
C LEU A 164 -33.66 7.48 2.13
N GLY A 165 -34.50 7.05 1.18
CA GLY A 165 -35.53 7.88 0.59
C GLY A 165 -36.58 8.39 1.59
N ARG A 166 -37.01 7.54 2.54
CA ARG A 166 -37.96 7.90 3.60
C ARG A 166 -37.37 8.88 4.61
N ALA A 167 -36.10 8.70 5.01
CA ALA A 167 -35.41 9.60 5.91
C ALA A 167 -35.41 11.05 5.39
N ARG A 168 -35.27 11.23 4.07
CA ARG A 168 -35.33 12.53 3.38
C ARG A 168 -36.67 13.25 3.54
N GLU A 169 -37.79 12.53 3.38
CA GLU A 169 -39.13 13.12 3.40
C GLU A 169 -39.50 13.77 4.75
N LEU A 170 -38.81 13.38 5.82
CA LEU A 170 -39.06 13.85 7.18
C LEU A 170 -38.39 15.19 7.50
N GLY A 171 -37.39 15.61 6.70
CA GLY A 171 -36.72 16.92 6.77
C GLY A 171 -36.02 17.21 8.11
N ARG A 172 -35.36 16.20 8.70
CA ARG A 172 -34.56 16.27 9.93
C ARG A 172 -33.22 15.59 9.73
N ARG A 173 -32.21 15.98 10.53
CA ARG A 173 -30.92 15.29 10.61
C ARG A 173 -31.10 13.82 10.97
N CYS A 174 -30.56 12.91 10.16
CA CYS A 174 -30.77 11.48 10.24
C CYS A 174 -29.44 10.71 10.20
N LEU A 175 -29.29 9.69 11.05
CA LEU A 175 -28.24 8.68 10.97
C LEU A 175 -28.85 7.32 10.65
N LEU A 176 -28.38 6.67 9.59
CA LEU A 176 -28.73 5.32 9.19
C LEU A 176 -27.56 4.39 9.54
N VAL A 177 -27.78 3.42 10.42
CA VAL A 177 -26.77 2.41 10.77
C VAL A 177 -27.07 1.12 10.02
N VAL A 178 -26.17 0.73 9.13
CA VAL A 178 -26.29 -0.51 8.34
C VAL A 178 -25.30 -1.52 8.91
N ASP A 179 -25.80 -2.41 9.78
CA ASP A 179 -24.99 -3.52 10.31
C ASP A 179 -24.87 -4.66 9.30
N TYR A 180 -23.73 -5.34 9.31
CA TYR A 180 -23.29 -6.35 8.33
C TYR A 180 -23.29 -5.85 6.88
N ALA A 181 -22.73 -4.65 6.68
CA ALA A 181 -22.70 -3.96 5.39
C ALA A 181 -22.15 -4.85 4.24
N GLU A 182 -21.18 -5.71 4.53
CA GLU A 182 -20.54 -6.61 3.56
C GLU A 182 -21.48 -7.63 2.89
N THR A 183 -22.67 -7.84 3.47
CA THR A 183 -23.65 -8.84 3.02
C THR A 183 -24.99 -8.22 2.59
N ARG A 184 -25.05 -6.89 2.43
CA ARG A 184 -26.30 -6.19 2.12
C ARG A 184 -26.54 -6.08 0.60
N PRO A 185 -27.68 -6.61 0.09
CA PRO A 185 -27.90 -6.72 -1.36
C PRO A 185 -28.20 -5.37 -2.04
N GLU A 186 -28.91 -4.43 -1.39
CA GLU A 186 -29.19 -3.10 -1.96
C GLU A 186 -28.25 -1.99 -1.47
N LEU A 187 -27.10 -2.35 -0.89
CA LEU A 187 -26.15 -1.36 -0.39
C LEU A 187 -25.64 -0.44 -1.50
N ALA A 188 -25.27 -0.99 -2.66
CA ALA A 188 -24.84 -0.19 -3.82
C ALA A 188 -25.90 0.84 -4.23
N ALA A 189 -27.18 0.44 -4.27
CA ALA A 189 -28.29 1.33 -4.61
C ALA A 189 -28.51 2.41 -3.55
N MET A 190 -28.39 2.07 -2.26
CA MET A 190 -28.45 3.03 -1.16
C MET A 190 -27.34 4.06 -1.25
N LEU A 191 -26.10 3.62 -1.48
CA LEU A 191 -24.95 4.52 -1.60
C LEU A 191 -25.04 5.38 -2.88
N ALA A 192 -25.61 4.85 -3.97
CA ALA A 192 -25.80 5.61 -5.20
C ALA A 192 -26.77 6.76 -5.00
N GLU A 193 -27.83 6.54 -4.22
CA GLU A 193 -28.76 7.59 -3.84
C GLU A 193 -28.13 8.56 -2.83
N ALA A 194 -27.31 8.09 -1.88
CA ALA A 194 -26.56 8.96 -0.97
C ALA A 194 -25.60 9.90 -1.75
N ALA A 195 -24.93 9.38 -2.78
CA ALA A 195 -24.05 10.17 -3.63
C ALA A 195 -24.80 11.21 -4.47
N ARG A 196 -26.00 10.86 -4.98
CA ARG A 196 -26.86 11.84 -5.66
C ARG A 196 -27.29 12.97 -4.74
N LEU A 197 -27.61 12.67 -3.48
CA LEU A 197 -27.99 13.67 -2.48
C LEU A 197 -26.81 14.60 -2.14
N GLU A 198 -25.61 14.05 -2.04
CA GLU A 198 -24.38 14.82 -1.85
C GLU A 198 -24.12 15.76 -3.03
N ALA A 199 -24.25 15.29 -4.26
CA ALA A 199 -24.12 16.11 -5.47
C ALA A 199 -25.18 17.22 -5.58
N ALA A 200 -26.37 17.00 -5.01
CA ALA A 200 -27.44 18.00 -4.97
C ALA A 200 -27.26 19.06 -3.87
N GLY A 201 -26.28 18.91 -2.97
CA GLY A 201 -26.07 19.77 -1.81
C GLY A 201 -27.07 19.54 -0.66
N ASP A 202 -27.84 18.44 -0.71
CA ASP A 202 -28.90 18.09 0.24
C ASP A 202 -28.44 17.06 1.30
N CYS A 203 -27.15 16.70 1.34
CA CYS A 203 -26.61 15.66 2.25
C CYS A 203 -26.30 16.13 3.67
N GLY A 204 -26.38 17.43 3.97
CA GLY A 204 -26.04 17.99 5.29
C GLY A 204 -26.85 17.40 6.45
N ASP A 205 -28.00 16.79 6.15
CA ASP A 205 -28.91 16.21 7.13
C ASP A 205 -28.97 14.67 7.11
N VAL A 206 -28.15 13.95 6.33
CA VAL A 206 -28.18 12.46 6.30
C VAL A 206 -26.78 11.86 6.44
N ARG A 207 -26.63 10.91 7.37
CA ARG A 207 -25.40 10.14 7.62
C ARG A 207 -25.70 8.64 7.51
N VAL A 208 -24.76 7.87 6.97
CA VAL A 208 -24.83 6.41 6.81
C VAL A 208 -23.60 5.78 7.45
N LEU A 209 -23.77 5.13 8.60
CA LEU A 209 -22.73 4.37 9.27
C LEU A 209 -22.84 2.89 8.86
N LEU A 210 -21.88 2.43 8.09
CA LEU A 210 -21.75 1.03 7.69
C LEU A 210 -20.91 0.31 8.74
N VAL A 211 -21.42 -0.80 9.27
CA VAL A 211 -20.71 -1.64 10.23
C VAL A 211 -20.42 -2.98 9.57
N ALA A 212 -19.14 -3.36 9.51
CA ALA A 212 -18.70 -4.58 8.84
C ALA A 212 -17.62 -5.32 9.65
N ARG A 213 -17.34 -6.60 9.35
CA ARG A 213 -16.19 -7.29 9.96
C ARG A 213 -14.87 -6.82 9.34
N ARG A 214 -14.84 -6.63 8.01
CA ARG A 214 -13.67 -6.20 7.22
C ARG A 214 -14.16 -5.45 5.98
N ALA A 215 -13.38 -4.47 5.50
CA ALA A 215 -13.67 -3.74 4.26
C ALA A 215 -13.46 -4.64 3.03
N GLY A 216 -12.37 -5.42 2.97
CA GLY A 216 -12.17 -6.48 1.97
C GLY A 216 -12.38 -6.06 0.50
N GLU A 217 -12.51 -7.05 -0.38
CA GLU A 217 -12.70 -6.83 -1.83
C GLU A 217 -14.06 -6.21 -2.14
N TRP A 218 -15.13 -6.58 -1.40
CA TRP A 218 -16.49 -6.05 -1.62
C TRP A 218 -16.60 -4.52 -1.49
N TRP A 219 -15.83 -3.91 -0.58
CA TRP A 219 -15.83 -2.47 -0.38
C TRP A 219 -15.21 -1.76 -1.58
N GLU A 220 -14.17 -2.35 -2.18
CA GLU A 220 -13.53 -1.87 -3.40
C GLU A 220 -14.45 -2.08 -4.63
N THR A 221 -15.16 -3.21 -4.69
CA THR A 221 -16.06 -3.53 -5.82
C THR A 221 -17.29 -2.62 -5.86
N LEU A 222 -17.82 -2.19 -4.70
CA LEU A 222 -18.99 -1.31 -4.60
C LEU A 222 -18.86 -0.02 -5.42
N GLY A 223 -17.64 0.55 -5.51
CA GLY A 223 -17.36 1.74 -6.31
C GLY A 223 -17.21 1.47 -7.81
N SER A 224 -16.89 0.24 -8.20
CA SER A 224 -16.65 -0.14 -9.60
C SER A 224 -17.93 -0.37 -10.42
N GLU A 225 -18.99 -0.85 -9.77
CA GLU A 225 -20.25 -1.20 -10.44
C GLU A 225 -21.15 0.02 -10.69
N VAL A 226 -21.06 1.04 -9.85
CA VAL A 226 -21.89 2.25 -9.93
C VAL A 226 -21.01 3.50 -9.78
N PRO A 227 -20.72 4.25 -10.88
CA PRO A 227 -19.81 5.39 -10.86
C PRO A 227 -20.15 6.49 -9.83
N ALA A 228 -21.43 6.67 -9.50
CA ALA A 228 -21.86 7.62 -8.47
C ALA A 228 -21.46 7.20 -7.05
N VAL A 229 -21.38 5.90 -6.76
CA VAL A 229 -21.02 5.34 -5.45
C VAL A 229 -19.52 5.52 -5.17
N ARG A 230 -18.71 5.48 -6.23
CA ARG A 230 -17.25 5.50 -6.19
C ARG A 230 -16.68 6.64 -5.34
N GLY A 231 -16.97 7.89 -5.72
CA GLY A 231 -16.42 9.05 -5.03
C GLY A 231 -16.90 9.19 -3.57
N LEU A 232 -18.02 8.54 -3.23
CA LEU A 232 -18.56 8.50 -1.87
C LEU A 232 -17.87 7.41 -1.03
N VAL A 233 -17.56 6.25 -1.59
CA VAL A 233 -16.79 5.17 -0.94
C VAL A 233 -15.32 5.56 -0.67
N GLU A 234 -14.70 6.31 -1.60
CA GLU A 234 -13.31 6.79 -1.48
C GLU A 234 -13.17 7.85 -0.39
N ARG A 235 -14.14 8.76 -0.26
CA ARG A 235 -14.16 9.80 0.78
C ARG A 235 -14.76 9.36 2.11
N ALA A 236 -15.40 8.19 2.17
CA ALA A 236 -16.02 7.70 3.39
C ALA A 236 -14.96 7.49 4.47
N GLY A 237 -15.19 8.05 5.67
CA GLY A 237 -14.29 7.82 6.80
C GLY A 237 -14.26 6.34 7.18
N ARG A 238 -13.13 5.84 7.67
CA ARG A 238 -12.94 4.44 8.05
C ARG A 238 -12.35 4.31 9.46
N CYS A 239 -12.77 3.30 10.21
CA CYS A 239 -12.22 2.99 11.52
C CYS A 239 -12.19 1.47 11.76
N ASP A 240 -11.03 0.90 12.12
CA ASP A 240 -10.89 -0.51 12.47
C ASP A 240 -10.73 -0.72 14.00
N LEU A 241 -11.71 -1.37 14.62
CA LEU A 241 -11.69 -1.61 16.06
C LEU A 241 -10.84 -2.86 16.42
N LYS A 242 -9.77 -2.65 17.19
CA LYS A 242 -8.96 -3.73 17.80
C LYS A 242 -9.69 -4.44 18.95
N PRO A 243 -9.20 -5.55 19.53
CA PRO A 243 -9.86 -6.15 20.70
C PRO A 243 -9.79 -5.32 21.99
N ALA A 244 -8.69 -4.58 22.21
CA ALA A 244 -8.46 -3.78 23.42
C ALA A 244 -9.39 -2.55 23.50
N LEU A 245 -10.05 -2.34 24.64
CA LEU A 245 -10.94 -1.18 24.87
C LEU A 245 -10.18 0.12 25.16
N THR A 246 -9.03 0.02 25.83
CA THR A 246 -8.06 1.09 26.09
C THR A 246 -6.65 0.50 26.12
N GLN A 247 -5.61 1.35 26.07
CA GLN A 247 -4.21 0.90 26.19
C GLN A 247 -3.88 0.35 27.59
N ASP A 248 -4.52 0.89 28.64
CA ASP A 248 -4.12 0.62 30.04
C ASP A 248 -5.01 -0.40 30.80
N GLN A 249 -6.21 -0.70 30.32
CA GLN A 249 -7.14 -1.58 31.05
C GLN A 249 -6.87 -3.07 30.75
N SER A 250 -6.66 -3.90 31.77
CA SER A 250 -6.46 -5.35 31.61
C SER A 250 -7.77 -6.09 31.30
N ASP A 251 -7.68 -7.24 30.61
CA ASP A 251 -8.85 -8.10 30.31
C ASP A 251 -9.53 -8.59 31.60
N GLU A 252 -8.75 -8.84 32.65
CA GLU A 252 -9.26 -9.19 33.98
C GLU A 252 -10.15 -8.09 34.55
N GLN A 253 -9.71 -6.83 34.45
CA GLN A 253 -10.49 -5.70 34.96
C GLN A 253 -11.83 -5.57 34.23
N VAL A 254 -11.84 -5.77 32.90
CA VAL A 254 -13.09 -5.73 32.09
C VAL A 254 -14.08 -6.80 32.56
N VAL A 255 -13.61 -8.02 32.88
CA VAL A 255 -14.48 -9.08 33.42
C VAL A 255 -15.04 -8.67 34.79
N LEU A 256 -14.20 -8.18 35.69
CA LEU A 256 -14.59 -7.79 37.05
C LEU A 256 -15.60 -6.62 37.04
N ASP A 257 -15.42 -5.64 36.16
CA ASP A 257 -16.31 -4.49 36.02
C ASP A 257 -17.72 -4.88 35.53
N ALA A 258 -17.81 -5.96 34.73
CA ALA A 258 -19.08 -6.45 34.20
C ALA A 258 -19.91 -7.29 35.20
N VAL A 259 -19.26 -7.93 36.20
CA VAL A 259 -19.92 -8.84 37.15
C VAL A 259 -21.08 -8.17 37.93
N PRO A 260 -20.92 -6.97 38.52
CA PRO A 260 -22.02 -6.31 39.23
C PRO A 260 -23.23 -6.01 38.33
N ALA A 261 -22.99 -5.63 37.08
CA ALA A 261 -24.04 -5.32 36.12
C ALA A 261 -24.90 -6.54 35.77
N PHE A 262 -24.25 -7.69 35.50
CA PHE A 262 -24.97 -8.95 35.24
C PHE A 262 -25.66 -9.48 36.49
N ALA A 263 -25.05 -9.36 37.68
CA ALA A 263 -25.67 -9.75 38.94
C ALA A 263 -26.95 -8.94 39.21
N ALA A 264 -26.91 -7.64 38.96
CA ALA A 264 -28.08 -6.75 39.07
C ALA A 264 -29.18 -7.14 38.06
N ALA A 265 -28.82 -7.36 36.79
CA ALA A 265 -29.78 -7.75 35.75
C ALA A 265 -30.47 -9.09 36.05
N LEU A 266 -29.78 -10.02 36.72
CA LEU A 266 -30.29 -11.32 37.14
C LEU A 266 -30.94 -11.32 38.55
N GLY A 267 -30.98 -10.18 39.24
CA GLY A 267 -31.55 -10.05 40.58
C GLY A 267 -30.77 -10.79 41.68
N ILE A 268 -29.47 -11.05 41.49
CA ILE A 268 -28.62 -11.79 42.43
C ILE A 268 -28.02 -10.82 43.45
N THR A 269 -28.40 -10.97 44.73
CA THR A 269 -27.84 -10.21 45.85
C THR A 269 -27.46 -11.14 47.02
N PRO A 270 -26.27 -10.99 47.63
CA PRO A 270 -25.19 -10.05 47.29
C PRO A 270 -24.47 -10.42 45.98
N VAL A 271 -23.77 -9.46 45.38
CA VAL A 271 -22.95 -9.68 44.16
C VAL A 271 -21.91 -10.79 44.44
N PRO A 272 -21.82 -11.82 43.58
CA PRO A 272 -20.89 -12.92 43.81
C PRO A 272 -19.43 -12.46 43.74
N LYS A 273 -18.58 -13.04 44.59
CA LYS A 273 -17.13 -12.84 44.49
C LYS A 273 -16.58 -13.68 43.35
N VAL A 274 -15.96 -13.03 42.36
CA VAL A 274 -15.42 -13.69 41.18
C VAL A 274 -13.90 -13.56 41.16
N SER A 275 -13.20 -14.67 40.92
CA SER A 275 -11.77 -14.67 40.60
C SER A 275 -11.60 -14.96 39.10
N VAL A 276 -10.83 -14.13 38.39
CA VAL A 276 -10.63 -14.29 36.94
C VAL A 276 -9.39 -15.14 36.67
N THR A 277 -9.45 -15.98 35.64
CA THR A 277 -8.29 -16.66 35.09
C THR A 277 -8.29 -16.47 33.58
N ILE A 278 -7.16 -16.01 33.06
CA ILE A 278 -6.88 -15.95 31.63
C ILE A 278 -5.75 -16.97 31.38
N PRO A 279 -5.93 -17.99 30.53
CA PRO A 279 -4.88 -18.95 30.21
C PRO A 279 -3.63 -18.28 29.61
N GLU A 280 -2.45 -18.84 29.85
CA GLU A 280 -1.21 -18.33 29.27
C GLU A 280 -1.23 -18.42 27.74
N GLY A 281 -0.75 -17.38 27.05
CA GLY A 281 -0.69 -17.33 25.58
C GLY A 281 -1.96 -16.87 24.86
N THR A 282 -3.02 -16.47 25.57
CA THR A 282 -4.35 -16.16 24.99
C THR A 282 -4.42 -14.81 24.24
N GLY A 283 -3.43 -13.92 24.40
CA GLY A 283 -3.49 -12.57 23.84
C GLY A 283 -4.64 -11.73 24.40
N ARG A 284 -4.99 -10.61 23.73
CA ARG A 284 -6.16 -9.77 24.08
C ARG A 284 -7.44 -10.37 23.53
N LEU A 285 -8.43 -10.59 24.39
CA LEU A 285 -9.70 -11.22 24.02
C LEU A 285 -10.75 -10.20 23.54
N PRO A 286 -11.68 -10.59 22.65
CA PRO A 286 -12.83 -9.76 22.31
C PRO A 286 -13.68 -9.45 23.55
N VAL A 287 -14.16 -8.21 23.68
CA VAL A 287 -14.99 -7.78 24.83
C VAL A 287 -16.22 -8.68 25.05
N LEU A 288 -16.80 -9.24 23.98
CA LEU A 288 -17.89 -10.19 24.11
C LEU A 288 -17.51 -11.44 24.91
N VAL A 289 -16.30 -11.97 24.70
CA VAL A 289 -15.80 -13.16 25.41
C VAL A 289 -15.58 -12.85 26.88
N LEU A 290 -15.05 -11.65 27.18
CA LEU A 290 -14.85 -11.17 28.55
C LEU A 290 -16.20 -10.99 29.28
N HIS A 291 -17.17 -10.35 28.64
CA HIS A 291 -18.52 -10.22 29.19
C HIS A 291 -19.24 -11.56 29.32
N ALA A 292 -19.03 -12.49 28.40
CA ALA A 292 -19.57 -13.85 28.52
C ALA A 292 -18.98 -14.59 29.73
N ALA A 293 -17.69 -14.40 30.03
CA ALA A 293 -17.05 -14.97 31.21
C ALA A 293 -17.63 -14.39 32.51
N ALA A 294 -17.86 -13.09 32.56
CA ALA A 294 -18.53 -12.45 33.69
C ALA A 294 -19.96 -12.99 33.87
N LEU A 295 -20.75 -13.05 32.79
CA LEU A 295 -22.12 -13.56 32.81
C LEU A 295 -22.19 -15.03 33.25
N VAL A 296 -21.35 -15.90 32.69
CA VAL A 296 -21.30 -17.33 33.07
C VAL A 296 -20.95 -17.47 34.55
N ALA A 297 -19.98 -16.71 35.07
CA ALA A 297 -19.63 -16.77 36.49
C ALA A 297 -20.80 -16.36 37.39
N VAL A 298 -21.57 -15.35 37.00
CA VAL A 298 -22.79 -14.92 37.73
C VAL A 298 -23.90 -15.98 37.66
N LEU A 299 -24.11 -16.60 36.49
CA LEU A 299 -25.10 -17.68 36.31
C LEU A 299 -24.74 -18.94 37.11
N ASP A 300 -23.46 -19.29 37.17
CA ASP A 300 -22.96 -20.41 37.96
C ASP A 300 -23.10 -20.14 39.46
N ALA A 301 -22.81 -18.91 39.90
CA ALA A 301 -22.97 -18.50 41.30
C ALA A 301 -24.42 -18.64 41.80
N ARG A 302 -25.39 -18.40 40.91
CA ARG A 302 -26.83 -18.60 41.19
C ARG A 302 -27.18 -20.07 41.45
N GLN A 303 -26.42 -21.02 40.90
CA GLN A 303 -26.65 -22.46 41.02
C GLN A 303 -25.87 -23.09 42.18
N GLU A 304 -24.61 -22.69 42.36
CA GLU A 304 -23.65 -23.40 43.22
C GLU A 304 -23.46 -22.74 44.61
N GLY A 305 -23.81 -21.46 44.77
CA GLY A 305 -23.72 -20.73 46.03
C GLY A 305 -22.29 -20.58 46.58
N GLY A 306 -21.57 -19.51 46.22
CA GLY A 306 -20.20 -19.26 46.71
C GLY A 306 -19.39 -18.31 45.83
N GLY A 307 -18.07 -18.25 46.06
CA GLY A 307 -17.13 -17.56 45.17
C GLY A 307 -16.84 -18.39 43.92
N VAL A 308 -16.97 -17.80 42.74
CA VAL A 308 -16.94 -18.51 41.45
C VAL A 308 -15.73 -18.09 40.63
N ARG A 309 -15.14 -19.03 39.90
CA ARG A 309 -14.03 -18.76 38.99
C ARG A 309 -14.55 -18.41 37.59
N ALA A 310 -14.23 -17.22 37.10
CA ALA A 310 -14.43 -16.85 35.70
C ALA A 310 -13.19 -17.27 34.90
N VAL A 311 -13.37 -18.14 33.90
CA VAL A 311 -12.32 -18.47 32.94
C VAL A 311 -12.60 -17.68 31.67
N ALA A 312 -11.74 -16.71 31.36
CA ALA A 312 -11.86 -15.85 30.19
C ALA A 312 -11.04 -16.45 29.05
N GLU A 313 -11.72 -17.22 28.20
CA GLU A 313 -11.20 -17.83 26.97
C GLU A 313 -12.38 -18.11 26.02
N LEU A 314 -12.11 -18.41 24.75
CA LEU A 314 -13.17 -18.68 23.78
C LEU A 314 -14.09 -19.87 24.16
N GLY A 315 -13.58 -20.83 24.92
CA GLY A 315 -14.35 -21.98 25.45
C GLY A 315 -15.48 -21.59 26.40
N VAL A 316 -15.50 -20.35 26.92
CA VAL A 316 -16.58 -19.86 27.78
C VAL A 316 -17.95 -19.87 27.09
N LEU A 317 -17.97 -19.77 25.76
CA LEU A 317 -19.18 -19.86 24.95
C LEU A 317 -19.85 -21.25 25.03
N ASP A 318 -19.09 -22.34 25.24
CA ASP A 318 -19.68 -23.67 25.48
C ASP A 318 -20.44 -23.72 26.80
N ARG A 319 -19.89 -23.07 27.83
CA ARG A 319 -20.54 -22.99 29.14
C ARG A 319 -21.82 -22.15 29.05
N LEU A 320 -21.79 -21.04 28.30
CA LEU A 320 -22.98 -20.26 28.01
C LEU A 320 -24.03 -21.05 27.20
N LEU A 321 -23.62 -21.80 26.17
CA LEU A 321 -24.50 -22.73 25.45
C LEU A 321 -25.11 -23.78 26.38
N GLY A 322 -24.37 -24.25 27.39
CA GLY A 322 -24.89 -25.16 28.41
C GLY A 322 -26.06 -24.55 29.20
N HIS A 323 -26.02 -23.24 29.49
CA HIS A 323 -27.12 -22.52 30.11
C HIS A 323 -28.31 -22.38 29.14
N GLU A 324 -28.07 -22.07 27.86
CA GLU A 324 -29.12 -22.05 26.82
C GLU A 324 -29.81 -23.41 26.66
N LYS A 325 -29.04 -24.50 26.57
CA LYS A 325 -29.57 -25.87 26.45
C LYS A 325 -30.48 -26.26 27.62
N ARG A 326 -30.18 -25.78 28.84
CA ARG A 326 -31.06 -25.96 30.01
C ARG A 326 -32.39 -25.22 29.82
N LEU A 327 -32.34 -23.97 29.36
CA LEU A 327 -33.55 -23.20 29.03
C LEU A 327 -34.38 -23.89 27.94
N TRP A 328 -33.74 -24.39 26.88
CA TRP A 328 -34.45 -25.09 25.80
C TRP A 328 -35.19 -26.32 26.33
N ARG A 329 -34.55 -27.12 27.16
CA ARG A 329 -35.17 -28.30 27.79
C ARG A 329 -36.34 -27.91 28.69
N GLN A 330 -36.16 -26.90 29.56
CA GLN A 330 -37.20 -26.46 30.49
C GLN A 330 -38.41 -25.86 29.77
N SER A 331 -38.19 -24.92 28.84
CA SER A 331 -39.25 -24.30 28.04
C SER A 331 -40.01 -25.31 27.18
N ALA A 332 -39.31 -26.26 26.55
CA ALA A 332 -39.94 -27.30 25.73
C ALA A 332 -40.83 -28.24 26.57
N GLN A 333 -40.42 -28.55 27.82
CA GLN A 333 -41.23 -29.31 28.77
C GLN A 333 -42.51 -28.56 29.16
N VAL A 334 -42.38 -27.27 29.51
CA VAL A 334 -43.54 -26.41 29.84
C VAL A 334 -44.54 -26.33 28.68
N LYS A 335 -44.05 -26.32 27.44
CA LYS A 335 -44.88 -26.26 26.22
C LYS A 335 -45.38 -27.64 25.74
N GLY A 336 -45.06 -28.72 26.45
CA GLY A 336 -45.54 -30.07 26.13
C GLY A 336 -45.01 -30.61 24.79
N LEU A 337 -43.80 -30.21 24.37
CA LEU A 337 -43.20 -30.69 23.12
C LEU A 337 -42.69 -32.13 23.19
N ASN A 338 -42.45 -32.68 24.40
CA ASN A 338 -41.95 -34.04 24.65
C ASN A 338 -40.81 -34.43 23.68
N ALA A 339 -39.74 -33.65 23.71
CA ALA A 339 -38.59 -33.78 22.80
C ALA A 339 -37.30 -34.00 23.59
N GLU A 340 -36.40 -34.83 23.05
CA GLU A 340 -35.05 -34.96 23.57
C GLU A 340 -34.22 -33.70 23.27
N LEU A 341 -33.18 -33.45 24.08
CA LEU A 341 -32.35 -32.26 23.92
C LEU A 341 -31.67 -32.21 22.55
N VAL A 342 -31.23 -33.35 22.01
CA VAL A 342 -30.60 -33.43 20.68
C VAL A 342 -31.53 -32.86 19.59
N LEU A 343 -32.82 -33.17 19.64
CA LEU A 343 -33.80 -32.61 18.71
C LEU A 343 -33.90 -31.09 18.84
N LEU A 344 -33.99 -30.58 20.07
CA LEU A 344 -34.07 -29.14 20.33
C LEU A 344 -32.81 -28.41 19.82
N GLU A 345 -31.63 -28.99 20.04
CA GLU A 345 -30.35 -28.46 19.56
C GLU A 345 -30.32 -28.36 18.01
N ARG A 346 -30.76 -29.40 17.31
CA ARG A 346 -30.82 -29.44 15.84
C ARG A 346 -31.85 -28.44 15.27
N VAL A 347 -33.00 -28.30 15.92
CA VAL A 347 -34.03 -27.30 15.58
C VAL A 347 -33.47 -25.89 15.65
N VAL A 348 -32.81 -25.54 16.76
CA VAL A 348 -32.20 -24.21 16.93
C VAL A 348 -31.07 -24.00 15.92
N ALA A 349 -30.24 -25.01 15.65
CA ALA A 349 -29.17 -24.91 14.66
C ALA A 349 -29.69 -24.68 13.24
N ALA A 350 -30.70 -25.44 12.80
CA ALA A 350 -31.28 -25.29 11.45
C ALA A 350 -31.90 -23.90 11.25
N LEU A 351 -32.64 -23.40 12.24
CA LEU A 351 -33.23 -22.05 12.19
C LEU A 351 -32.19 -20.94 12.31
N ALA A 352 -31.11 -21.14 13.10
CA ALA A 352 -30.01 -20.17 13.17
C ALA A 352 -29.24 -20.06 11.84
N LEU A 353 -28.99 -21.20 11.19
CA LEU A 353 -28.30 -21.27 9.90
C LEU A 353 -29.13 -20.68 8.75
N LEU A 354 -30.37 -21.17 8.58
CA LEU A 354 -31.18 -20.87 7.38
C LEU A 354 -32.17 -19.70 7.58
N GLY A 355 -32.49 -19.34 8.82
CA GLY A 355 -33.51 -18.34 9.14
C GLY A 355 -34.93 -18.79 8.80
N ALA A 356 -35.90 -17.89 8.99
CA ALA A 356 -37.28 -18.09 8.54
C ALA A 356 -37.97 -16.73 8.33
N ALA A 357 -38.65 -16.57 7.19
CA ALA A 357 -39.39 -15.35 6.86
C ALA A 357 -40.77 -15.27 7.54
N ASP A 358 -41.41 -16.42 7.77
CA ASP A 358 -42.67 -16.56 8.48
C ASP A 358 -42.80 -17.96 9.11
N GLU A 359 -43.94 -18.28 9.74
CA GLU A 359 -44.15 -19.59 10.36
C GLU A 359 -44.19 -20.73 9.32
N ALA A 360 -44.74 -20.49 8.12
CA ALA A 360 -44.80 -21.50 7.08
C ALA A 360 -43.39 -21.82 6.56
N ASP A 361 -42.56 -20.79 6.40
CA ASP A 361 -41.17 -20.90 6.01
C ASP A 361 -40.32 -21.61 7.08
N ALA A 362 -40.56 -21.28 8.36
CA ALA A 362 -39.94 -22.01 9.46
C ALA A 362 -40.27 -23.51 9.42
N ARG A 363 -41.51 -23.89 9.10
CA ARG A 363 -41.87 -25.31 8.94
C ARG A 363 -41.13 -25.96 7.77
N THR A 364 -40.85 -25.23 6.69
CA THR A 364 -40.03 -25.71 5.56
C THR A 364 -38.60 -25.97 5.99
N VAL A 365 -38.00 -25.06 6.78
CA VAL A 365 -36.66 -25.25 7.36
C VAL A 365 -36.63 -26.42 8.34
N LEU A 366 -37.62 -26.53 9.22
CA LEU A 366 -37.71 -27.63 10.19
C LEU A 366 -37.89 -29.00 9.54
N ARG A 367 -38.48 -29.08 8.35
CA ARG A 367 -38.56 -30.32 7.57
C ARG A 367 -37.17 -30.82 7.12
N ARG A 368 -36.16 -29.95 7.09
CA ARG A 368 -34.76 -30.35 6.83
C ARG A 368 -34.07 -30.94 8.07
N VAL A 369 -34.67 -30.85 9.25
CA VAL A 369 -34.17 -31.55 10.45
C VAL A 369 -34.55 -33.04 10.33
N PRO A 370 -33.60 -33.99 10.35
CA PRO A 370 -33.89 -35.41 10.10
C PRO A 370 -35.01 -35.97 10.98
N ASP A 371 -35.00 -35.61 12.27
CA ASP A 371 -36.00 -36.04 13.26
C ASP A 371 -37.43 -35.51 13.00
N LEU A 372 -37.58 -34.49 12.15
CA LEU A 372 -38.84 -33.82 11.82
C LEU A 372 -39.22 -33.93 10.34
N ALA A 373 -38.42 -34.62 9.52
CA ALA A 373 -38.66 -34.72 8.08
C ALA A 373 -40.07 -35.25 7.74
N GLU A 374 -40.52 -36.26 8.49
CA GLU A 374 -41.84 -36.90 8.35
C GLU A 374 -42.90 -36.32 9.32
N ALA A 375 -42.60 -35.22 10.02
CA ALA A 375 -43.52 -34.63 10.97
C ALA A 375 -44.70 -33.93 10.27
N ASN A 376 -45.90 -34.05 10.84
CA ASN A 376 -47.06 -33.33 10.35
C ASN A 376 -46.96 -31.80 10.58
N ALA A 377 -47.76 -31.03 9.86
CA ALA A 377 -47.72 -29.57 9.89
C ALA A 377 -47.95 -28.97 11.30
N GLU A 378 -48.75 -29.62 12.15
CA GLU A 378 -49.02 -29.17 13.51
C GLU A 378 -47.81 -29.36 14.42
N ARG A 379 -47.11 -30.50 14.33
CA ARG A 379 -45.87 -30.74 15.08
C ARG A 379 -44.79 -29.74 14.66
N LEU A 380 -44.59 -29.52 13.36
CA LEU A 380 -43.66 -28.51 12.84
C LEU A 380 -44.03 -27.11 13.35
N GLY A 381 -45.31 -26.73 13.31
CA GLY A 381 -45.80 -25.44 13.81
C GLY A 381 -45.64 -25.24 15.32
N ARG A 382 -45.67 -26.32 16.12
CA ARG A 382 -45.38 -26.23 17.56
C ARG A 382 -43.90 -25.92 17.83
N PHE A 383 -42.97 -26.58 17.13
CA PHE A 383 -41.53 -26.27 17.24
C PHE A 383 -41.20 -24.87 16.71
N ALA A 384 -41.80 -24.46 15.58
CA ALA A 384 -41.62 -23.13 15.02
C ALA A 384 -42.05 -22.04 16.03
N ARG A 385 -43.24 -22.17 16.62
CA ARG A 385 -43.74 -21.22 17.63
C ARG A 385 -42.92 -21.22 18.91
N TRP A 386 -42.46 -22.39 19.37
CA TRP A 386 -41.55 -22.48 20.52
C TRP A 386 -40.23 -21.74 20.27
N ALA A 387 -39.63 -21.92 19.09
CA ALA A 387 -38.42 -21.20 18.72
C ALA A 387 -38.67 -19.68 18.65
N ARG A 388 -39.83 -19.24 18.13
CA ARG A 388 -40.23 -17.82 18.08
C ARG A 388 -40.41 -17.22 19.47
N GLU A 389 -40.92 -18.00 20.42
CA GLU A 389 -41.05 -17.56 21.81
C GLU A 389 -39.67 -17.42 22.50
N LEU A 390 -38.75 -18.35 22.24
CA LEU A 390 -37.38 -18.28 22.76
C LEU A 390 -36.59 -17.12 22.16
N TYR A 391 -36.73 -16.90 20.86
CA TYR A 391 -36.05 -15.84 20.12
C TYR A 391 -37.04 -15.01 19.31
N PRO A 392 -37.75 -14.09 19.97
CA PRO A 392 -38.68 -13.20 19.29
C PRO A 392 -37.92 -12.37 18.24
N GLY A 393 -38.29 -12.55 16.97
CA GLY A 393 -37.78 -11.71 15.89
C GLY A 393 -38.16 -10.24 16.04
N THR A 394 -37.22 -9.39 15.68
CA THR A 394 -37.31 -7.93 15.63
C THR A 394 -37.39 -7.44 14.18
N GLY A 395 -38.00 -6.27 13.95
CA GLY A 395 -38.09 -5.68 12.62
C GLY A 395 -38.88 -6.54 11.63
N SER A 396 -38.27 -6.85 10.49
CA SER A 396 -38.85 -7.65 9.40
C SER A 396 -38.67 -9.17 9.55
N ALA A 397 -37.88 -9.65 10.51
CA ALA A 397 -37.59 -11.07 10.68
C ALA A 397 -38.64 -11.79 11.54
N TRP A 398 -39.14 -12.94 11.08
CA TRP A 398 -40.08 -13.74 11.86
C TRP A 398 -39.44 -14.49 13.01
N LEU A 399 -38.14 -14.74 13.01
CA LEU A 399 -37.44 -15.29 14.17
C LEU A 399 -36.02 -14.77 14.18
N GLU A 400 -35.55 -14.35 15.35
CA GLU A 400 -34.15 -13.96 15.48
C GLU A 400 -33.30 -15.21 15.65
N PRO A 401 -32.20 -15.38 14.90
CA PRO A 401 -31.29 -16.48 15.16
C PRO A 401 -30.68 -16.36 16.57
N LEU A 402 -30.14 -17.46 17.09
CA LEU A 402 -29.39 -17.46 18.34
C LEU A 402 -28.31 -16.35 18.30
N ARG A 403 -28.30 -15.47 19.30
CA ARG A 403 -27.31 -14.39 19.44
C ARG A 403 -26.60 -14.54 20.78
N PRO A 404 -25.34 -14.08 20.93
CA PRO A 404 -24.50 -13.44 19.91
C PRO A 404 -24.07 -14.37 18.75
N ASP A 405 -23.63 -13.81 17.63
CA ASP A 405 -23.22 -14.60 16.44
C ASP A 405 -22.21 -15.67 16.74
N LEU A 406 -21.19 -15.34 17.54
CA LEU A 406 -20.14 -16.30 17.93
C LEU A 406 -20.72 -17.53 18.64
N LEU A 407 -21.86 -17.38 19.31
CA LEU A 407 -22.58 -18.48 19.96
C LEU A 407 -23.35 -19.34 18.94
N ALA A 408 -24.05 -18.69 17.99
CA ALA A 408 -24.73 -19.38 16.89
C ALA A 408 -23.77 -20.09 15.95
N GLU A 409 -22.71 -19.42 15.49
CA GLU A 409 -21.67 -19.94 14.61
C GLU A 409 -21.06 -21.23 15.19
N ARG A 410 -20.76 -21.22 16.49
CA ARG A 410 -20.31 -22.40 17.25
C ARG A 410 -21.35 -23.50 17.32
N HIS A 411 -22.56 -23.21 17.81
CA HIS A 411 -23.63 -24.20 17.96
C HIS A 411 -24.00 -24.85 16.62
N VAL A 412 -24.17 -24.06 15.56
CA VAL A 412 -24.48 -24.53 14.21
C VAL A 412 -23.39 -25.45 13.71
N THR A 413 -22.12 -25.05 13.82
CA THR A 413 -21.00 -25.87 13.33
C THR A 413 -20.90 -27.19 14.09
N ASP A 414 -21.08 -27.19 15.41
CA ASP A 414 -21.07 -28.40 16.22
C ASP A 414 -22.21 -29.36 15.84
N GLN A 415 -23.43 -28.87 15.62
CA GLN A 415 -24.55 -29.73 15.23
C GLN A 415 -24.38 -30.32 13.82
N LEU A 416 -23.90 -29.53 12.86
CA LEU A 416 -23.65 -30.01 11.50
C LEU A 416 -22.49 -31.02 11.46
N HIS A 417 -21.42 -30.77 12.23
CA HIS A 417 -20.32 -31.70 12.35
C HIS A 417 -20.73 -33.02 13.03
N ALA A 418 -21.53 -32.94 14.10
CA ALA A 418 -22.00 -34.11 14.83
C ALA A 418 -23.05 -34.93 14.08
N SER A 419 -23.76 -34.33 13.10
CA SER A 419 -24.80 -35.00 12.30
C SER A 419 -24.61 -34.71 10.81
N PRO A 420 -23.90 -35.60 10.07
CA PRO A 420 -23.74 -35.49 8.63
C PRO A 420 -25.07 -35.48 7.86
N GLU A 421 -26.09 -36.16 8.39
CA GLU A 421 -27.45 -36.17 7.84
C GLU A 421 -28.10 -34.79 7.90
N LEU A 422 -27.97 -34.09 9.04
CA LEU A 422 -28.43 -32.71 9.19
C LEU A 422 -27.63 -31.78 8.27
N ALA A 423 -26.30 -31.94 8.22
CA ALA A 423 -25.46 -31.14 7.32
C ALA A 423 -25.90 -31.27 5.87
N ARG A 424 -26.09 -32.50 5.38
CA ARG A 424 -26.60 -32.75 4.03
C ARG A 424 -27.97 -32.14 3.81
N ALA A 425 -28.92 -32.34 4.72
CA ALA A 425 -30.29 -31.82 4.56
C ALA A 425 -30.35 -30.28 4.60
N CYS A 426 -29.48 -29.63 5.38
CA CYS A 426 -29.43 -28.18 5.51
C CYS A 426 -28.55 -27.46 4.47
N LEU A 427 -27.63 -28.16 3.79
CA LEU A 427 -26.67 -27.54 2.86
C LEU A 427 -26.77 -28.04 1.41
N THR A 428 -27.77 -28.86 1.08
CA THR A 428 -28.03 -29.28 -0.32
C THR A 428 -29.39 -28.81 -0.81
N GLY A 429 -29.51 -28.58 -2.13
CA GLY A 429 -30.74 -28.10 -2.76
C GLY A 429 -31.26 -26.80 -2.11
N LEU A 430 -30.34 -25.87 -1.83
CA LEU A 430 -30.67 -24.55 -1.32
C LEU A 430 -30.92 -23.58 -2.47
N GLU A 431 -31.84 -22.66 -2.25
CA GLU A 431 -31.94 -21.44 -3.05
C GLU A 431 -30.73 -20.54 -2.75
N GLU A 432 -30.35 -19.72 -3.73
CA GLU A 432 -29.12 -18.92 -3.69
C GLU A 432 -29.00 -18.05 -2.44
N GLU A 433 -30.07 -17.34 -2.05
CA GLU A 433 -30.08 -16.50 -0.83
C GLU A 433 -29.79 -17.29 0.45
N ARG A 434 -30.33 -18.52 0.55
CA ARG A 434 -30.08 -19.40 1.71
C ARG A 434 -28.68 -20.00 1.67
N ALA A 435 -28.18 -20.33 0.48
CA ALA A 435 -26.80 -20.81 0.31
C ALA A 435 -25.79 -19.73 0.74
N VAL A 436 -25.98 -18.48 0.28
CA VAL A 436 -25.16 -17.32 0.69
C VAL A 436 -25.21 -17.14 2.21
N ARG A 437 -26.41 -17.17 2.81
CA ARG A 437 -26.57 -17.06 4.27
C ARG A 437 -25.84 -18.17 5.02
N ALA A 438 -26.05 -19.43 4.62
CA ALA A 438 -25.45 -20.59 5.27
C ALA A 438 -23.92 -20.56 5.18
N LEU A 439 -23.38 -20.31 3.98
CA LEU A 439 -21.93 -20.18 3.76
C LEU A 439 -21.35 -18.98 4.48
N THR A 440 -22.08 -17.86 4.61
CA THR A 440 -21.65 -16.71 5.41
C THR A 440 -21.46 -17.09 6.88
N VAL A 441 -22.44 -17.77 7.48
CA VAL A 441 -22.36 -18.22 8.89
C VAL A 441 -21.18 -19.17 9.09
N LEU A 442 -21.02 -20.17 8.20
CA LEU A 442 -19.94 -21.15 8.31
C LEU A 442 -18.56 -20.54 8.05
N THR A 443 -18.43 -19.66 7.06
CA THR A 443 -17.16 -18.99 6.73
C THR A 443 -16.71 -18.08 7.87
N ARG A 444 -17.65 -17.40 8.52
CA ARG A 444 -17.40 -16.64 9.75
C ARG A 444 -16.93 -17.55 10.90
N ALA A 445 -17.51 -18.74 11.03
CA ALA A 445 -17.11 -19.74 12.02
C ALA A 445 -15.68 -20.23 11.82
N CYS A 446 -15.15 -20.27 10.59
CA CYS A 446 -13.78 -20.72 10.32
C CYS A 446 -12.71 -19.92 11.06
N ALA A 447 -12.97 -18.66 11.43
CA ALA A 447 -12.03 -17.83 12.19
C ALA A 447 -11.77 -18.35 13.62
N HIS A 448 -12.68 -19.16 14.19
CA HIS A 448 -12.65 -19.52 15.60
C HIS A 448 -13.18 -20.92 15.92
N HIS A 449 -13.58 -21.71 14.91
CA HIS A 449 -14.09 -23.06 15.08
C HIS A 449 -13.37 -24.06 14.17
N ARG A 450 -12.69 -25.03 14.77
CA ARG A 450 -11.83 -25.99 14.06
C ARG A 450 -12.55 -26.86 13.01
N HIS A 451 -13.85 -27.09 13.21
CA HIS A 451 -14.64 -27.99 12.36
C HIS A 451 -15.36 -27.28 11.20
N ALA A 452 -15.38 -25.94 11.18
CA ALA A 452 -16.16 -25.17 10.21
C ALA A 452 -15.68 -25.40 8.77
N SER A 453 -14.37 -25.38 8.52
CA SER A 453 -13.80 -25.67 7.20
C SER A 453 -14.23 -27.03 6.68
N GLY A 454 -14.16 -28.07 7.52
CA GLY A 454 -14.55 -29.43 7.13
C GLY A 454 -16.04 -29.56 6.80
N VAL A 455 -16.91 -28.81 7.48
CA VAL A 455 -18.35 -28.76 7.15
C VAL A 455 -18.60 -28.08 5.80
N ILE A 456 -17.92 -26.97 5.51
CA ILE A 456 -18.01 -26.28 4.22
C ILE A 456 -17.50 -27.17 3.09
N GLU A 457 -16.33 -27.79 3.25
CA GLU A 457 -15.75 -28.69 2.26
C GLU A 457 -16.68 -29.87 1.96
N ALA A 458 -17.24 -30.51 3.00
CA ALA A 458 -18.18 -31.61 2.82
C ALA A 458 -19.45 -31.18 2.09
N ALA A 459 -19.95 -29.97 2.35
CA ALA A 459 -21.12 -29.42 1.66
C ALA A 459 -20.84 -29.12 0.19
N LEU A 460 -19.74 -28.41 -0.12
CA LEU A 460 -19.31 -28.13 -1.49
C LEU A 460 -19.07 -29.43 -2.28
N ARG A 461 -18.53 -30.48 -1.65
CA ARG A 461 -18.37 -31.80 -2.30
C ARG A 461 -19.70 -32.50 -2.57
N ALA A 462 -20.71 -32.27 -1.74
CA ALA A 462 -22.01 -32.90 -1.88
C ALA A 462 -22.90 -32.23 -2.94
N ASP A 463 -22.77 -30.91 -3.14
CA ASP A 463 -23.62 -30.13 -4.05
C ASP A 463 -22.88 -28.91 -4.63
N LEU A 464 -21.77 -29.16 -5.32
CA LEU A 464 -20.88 -28.12 -5.86
C LEU A 464 -21.64 -27.13 -6.75
N ASN A 465 -22.49 -27.63 -7.65
CA ASN A 465 -23.14 -26.81 -8.65
C ASN A 465 -24.14 -25.82 -8.03
N ALA A 466 -24.84 -26.21 -6.96
CA ALA A 466 -25.75 -25.31 -6.26
C ALA A 466 -25.01 -24.31 -5.35
N LEU A 467 -23.89 -24.73 -4.75
CA LEU A 467 -23.18 -23.91 -3.75
C LEU A 467 -22.07 -23.04 -4.32
N ALA A 468 -21.48 -23.38 -5.48
CA ALA A 468 -20.36 -22.62 -6.06
C ALA A 468 -20.69 -21.14 -6.34
N PRO A 469 -21.86 -20.76 -6.90
CA PRO A 469 -22.21 -19.35 -7.08
C PRO A 469 -22.21 -18.59 -5.75
N ALA A 470 -22.86 -19.16 -4.72
CA ALA A 470 -22.90 -18.58 -3.38
C ALA A 470 -21.50 -18.53 -2.73
N ALA A 471 -20.66 -19.55 -2.96
CA ALA A 471 -19.30 -19.59 -2.43
C ALA A 471 -18.40 -18.53 -3.06
N ILE A 472 -18.52 -18.27 -4.38
CA ILE A 472 -17.81 -17.21 -5.07
C ILE A 472 -18.21 -15.84 -4.50
N VAL A 473 -19.52 -15.57 -4.37
CA VAL A 473 -20.04 -14.33 -3.79
C VAL A 473 -19.52 -14.12 -2.37
N VAL A 474 -19.62 -15.15 -1.52
CA VAL A 474 -19.17 -15.06 -0.12
C VAL A 474 -17.64 -14.93 -0.04
N ALA A 475 -16.87 -15.56 -0.93
CA ALA A 475 -15.41 -15.47 -0.94
C ALA A 475 -14.94 -14.04 -1.25
N VAL A 476 -15.55 -13.38 -2.24
CA VAL A 476 -15.29 -11.96 -2.54
C VAL A 476 -15.65 -11.07 -1.33
N GLN A 477 -16.74 -11.38 -0.64
CA GLN A 477 -17.19 -10.60 0.53
C GLN A 477 -16.35 -10.84 1.80
N THR A 478 -15.78 -12.03 1.98
CA THR A 478 -15.20 -12.45 3.27
C THR A 478 -13.69 -12.71 3.22
N GLY A 479 -13.08 -12.77 2.03
CA GLY A 479 -11.65 -12.93 1.78
C GLY A 479 -11.24 -14.34 1.34
N THR A 480 -9.92 -14.57 1.30
CA THR A 480 -9.27 -15.74 0.66
C THR A 480 -9.68 -17.10 1.20
N ARG A 481 -10.05 -17.20 2.48
CA ARG A 481 -10.24 -18.50 3.15
C ARG A 481 -11.32 -19.37 2.51
N LEU A 482 -12.45 -18.81 2.08
CA LEU A 482 -13.47 -19.60 1.38
C LEU A 482 -13.01 -19.94 -0.04
N GLY A 483 -12.26 -19.06 -0.70
CA GLY A 483 -11.61 -19.33 -1.98
C GLY A 483 -10.63 -20.51 -1.91
N ASP A 484 -9.85 -20.61 -0.84
CA ASP A 484 -8.92 -21.74 -0.61
C ASP A 484 -9.66 -23.06 -0.38
N LEU A 485 -10.77 -23.04 0.36
CA LEU A 485 -11.63 -24.22 0.54
C LEU A 485 -12.29 -24.63 -0.78
N LEU A 486 -12.77 -23.66 -1.57
CA LEU A 486 -13.32 -23.90 -2.89
C LEU A 486 -12.26 -24.48 -3.84
N ALA A 487 -11.03 -23.97 -3.81
CA ALA A 487 -9.90 -24.53 -4.55
C ALA A 487 -9.63 -25.98 -4.16
N THR A 488 -9.60 -26.27 -2.85
CA THR A 488 -9.37 -27.62 -2.30
C THR A 488 -10.42 -28.61 -2.80
N VAL A 489 -11.70 -28.19 -2.85
CA VAL A 489 -12.79 -29.04 -3.36
C VAL A 489 -12.72 -29.17 -4.88
N LEU A 490 -12.47 -28.07 -5.60
CA LEU A 490 -12.36 -28.06 -7.06
C LEU A 490 -11.19 -28.89 -7.58
N ALA A 491 -10.18 -29.18 -6.76
CA ALA A 491 -9.05 -30.02 -7.16
C ALA A 491 -9.46 -31.46 -7.50
N ASP A 492 -10.43 -32.04 -6.79
CA ASP A 492 -10.70 -33.48 -6.85
C ASP A 492 -12.19 -33.88 -6.88
N VAL A 493 -13.13 -32.97 -6.62
CA VAL A 493 -14.58 -33.28 -6.63
C VAL A 493 -15.04 -33.82 -8.00
N PRO A 494 -15.75 -34.96 -8.10
CA PRO A 494 -16.28 -35.40 -9.38
C PRO A 494 -17.23 -34.36 -9.98
N ALA A 495 -16.88 -33.78 -11.14
CA ALA A 495 -17.64 -32.74 -11.82
C ALA A 495 -17.48 -32.88 -13.34
N GLU A 496 -18.54 -32.60 -14.08
CA GLU A 496 -18.52 -32.57 -15.55
C GLU A 496 -17.78 -31.31 -16.04
N LEU A 497 -17.21 -31.37 -17.24
CA LEU A 497 -16.45 -30.27 -17.83
C LEU A 497 -17.28 -28.97 -17.90
N ASP A 498 -18.55 -29.08 -18.30
CA ASP A 498 -19.47 -27.94 -18.42
C ASP A 498 -19.77 -27.26 -17.08
N ASP A 499 -19.75 -28.01 -15.97
CA ASP A 499 -19.91 -27.45 -14.63
C ASP A 499 -18.67 -26.67 -14.21
N LEU A 500 -17.48 -27.24 -14.44
CA LEU A 500 -16.21 -26.57 -14.14
C LEU A 500 -16.03 -25.29 -14.96
N GLN A 501 -16.39 -25.31 -16.24
CA GLN A 501 -16.34 -24.12 -17.10
C GLN A 501 -17.28 -23.02 -16.60
N ARG A 502 -18.53 -23.37 -16.23
CA ARG A 502 -19.46 -22.42 -15.62
C ARG A 502 -18.89 -21.80 -14.34
N ILE A 503 -18.25 -22.61 -13.48
CA ILE A 503 -17.61 -22.10 -12.26
C ILE A 503 -16.45 -21.17 -12.60
N ALA A 504 -15.57 -21.55 -13.53
CA ALA A 504 -14.45 -20.72 -13.96
C ALA A 504 -14.90 -19.37 -14.55
N ASP A 505 -16.02 -19.34 -15.28
CA ASP A 505 -16.56 -18.11 -15.88
C ASP A 505 -17.24 -17.19 -14.86
N MET A 506 -17.68 -17.72 -13.71
CA MET A 506 -18.21 -16.92 -12.60
C MET A 506 -17.11 -16.29 -11.73
N ILE A 507 -15.87 -16.79 -11.78
CA ILE A 507 -14.77 -16.23 -10.97
C ILE A 507 -14.32 -14.90 -11.61
N PRO A 508 -14.38 -13.78 -10.88
CA PRO A 508 -13.94 -12.49 -11.39
C PRO A 508 -12.42 -12.50 -11.64
N TYR A 509 -11.97 -11.71 -12.61
CA TYR A 509 -10.56 -11.47 -12.87
C TYR A 509 -10.29 -9.98 -13.05
N PRO A 510 -9.23 -9.42 -12.42
CA PRO A 510 -8.34 -10.08 -11.46
C PRO A 510 -9.03 -10.31 -10.11
N THR A 511 -8.61 -11.34 -9.37
CA THR A 511 -9.10 -11.61 -8.00
C THR A 511 -7.97 -12.14 -7.14
N VAL A 512 -7.87 -11.67 -5.90
CA VAL A 512 -6.92 -12.21 -4.92
C VAL A 512 -7.60 -13.29 -4.07
N ALA A 513 -8.86 -13.06 -3.66
CA ALA A 513 -9.60 -14.00 -2.81
C ALA A 513 -9.82 -15.37 -3.47
N LEU A 514 -9.94 -15.39 -4.80
CA LEU A 514 -10.22 -16.60 -5.58
C LEU A 514 -9.05 -17.04 -6.48
N ALA A 515 -7.87 -16.43 -6.38
CA ALA A 515 -6.73 -16.71 -7.27
C ALA A 515 -6.37 -18.21 -7.29
N THR A 516 -6.27 -18.84 -6.12
CA THR A 516 -5.99 -20.28 -5.98
C THR A 516 -7.09 -21.14 -6.59
N ALA A 517 -8.36 -20.76 -6.41
CA ALA A 517 -9.50 -21.46 -6.98
C ALA A 517 -9.53 -21.34 -8.50
N ALA A 518 -9.26 -20.14 -9.03
CA ALA A 518 -9.17 -19.85 -10.46
C ALA A 518 -8.09 -20.71 -11.13
N ALA A 519 -6.88 -20.75 -10.55
CA ALA A 519 -5.80 -21.60 -11.06
C ALA A 519 -6.15 -23.08 -11.01
N THR A 520 -6.81 -23.53 -9.94
CA THR A 520 -7.19 -24.93 -9.76
C THR A 520 -8.25 -25.37 -10.77
N VAL A 521 -9.34 -24.60 -10.92
CA VAL A 521 -10.40 -24.94 -11.87
C VAL A 521 -9.93 -24.85 -13.31
N THR A 522 -9.11 -23.84 -13.65
CA THR A 522 -8.57 -23.65 -15.01
C THR A 522 -7.64 -24.80 -15.40
N ARG A 523 -6.75 -25.22 -14.48
CA ARG A 523 -5.89 -26.40 -14.67
C ARG A 523 -6.73 -27.66 -14.90
N ARG A 524 -7.75 -27.85 -14.07
CA ARG A 524 -8.61 -29.03 -14.14
C ARG A 524 -9.44 -29.10 -15.40
N ILE A 525 -9.96 -27.97 -15.88
CA ILE A 525 -10.65 -27.88 -17.17
C ILE A 525 -9.71 -28.32 -18.28
N ARG A 526 -8.50 -27.73 -18.35
CA ARG A 526 -7.48 -28.08 -19.35
C ARG A 526 -7.17 -29.58 -19.36
N ASP A 527 -6.96 -30.17 -18.18
CA ASP A 527 -6.56 -31.57 -18.03
C ASP A 527 -7.70 -32.55 -18.39
N LEU A 528 -8.95 -32.14 -18.18
CA LEU A 528 -10.15 -32.93 -18.51
C LEU A 528 -10.61 -32.80 -19.97
N LEU A 529 -10.05 -31.88 -20.76
CA LEU A 529 -10.40 -31.75 -22.19
C LEU A 529 -10.09 -33.06 -22.93
N PRO A 530 -11.07 -33.67 -23.62
CA PRO A 530 -10.85 -34.86 -24.44
C PRO A 530 -9.68 -34.70 -25.43
N PRO A 531 -8.97 -35.78 -25.78
CA PRO A 531 -7.88 -35.73 -26.76
C PRO A 531 -8.31 -35.16 -28.12
N ASP A 532 -9.55 -35.42 -28.52
CA ASP A 532 -10.13 -34.97 -29.81
C ASP A 532 -10.73 -33.55 -29.74
N THR A 533 -10.55 -32.83 -28.63
CA THR A 533 -11.04 -31.44 -28.48
C THR A 533 -10.32 -30.52 -29.46
N ASP A 534 -11.04 -29.52 -29.99
CA ASP A 534 -10.47 -28.45 -30.80
C ASP A 534 -9.20 -27.88 -30.11
N PRO A 535 -8.01 -27.95 -30.74
CA PRO A 535 -6.77 -27.45 -30.18
C PRO A 535 -6.86 -25.98 -29.73
N ALA A 536 -7.76 -25.20 -30.35
CA ALA A 536 -8.00 -23.80 -29.97
C ALA A 536 -8.55 -23.66 -28.54
N GLN A 537 -9.42 -24.59 -28.11
CA GLN A 537 -9.94 -24.58 -26.74
C GLN A 537 -8.85 -24.92 -25.74
N ARG A 538 -8.01 -25.93 -26.05
CA ARG A 538 -6.88 -26.30 -25.20
C ARG A 538 -5.90 -25.13 -25.06
N ALA A 539 -5.56 -24.47 -26.17
CA ALA A 539 -4.69 -23.29 -26.18
C ALA A 539 -5.25 -22.15 -25.32
N ARG A 540 -6.55 -21.84 -25.43
CA ARG A 540 -7.22 -20.81 -24.64
C ARG A 540 -7.15 -21.10 -23.13
N TRP A 541 -7.40 -22.35 -22.72
CA TRP A 541 -7.35 -22.74 -21.31
C TRP A 541 -5.92 -22.76 -20.77
N SER A 542 -4.93 -23.18 -21.56
CA SER A 542 -3.51 -23.08 -21.18
C SER A 542 -3.03 -21.63 -21.07
N HIS A 543 -3.47 -20.74 -21.96
CA HIS A 543 -3.23 -19.30 -21.83
C HIS A 543 -3.82 -18.74 -20.53
N ARG A 544 -5.12 -18.99 -20.27
CA ARG A 544 -5.79 -18.52 -19.05
C ARG A 544 -5.10 -19.06 -17.80
N LEU A 545 -4.64 -20.31 -17.83
CA LEU A 545 -3.90 -20.94 -16.73
C LEU A 545 -2.58 -20.21 -16.46
N ALA A 546 -1.83 -19.86 -17.52
CA ALA A 546 -0.59 -19.11 -17.37
C ALA A 546 -0.82 -17.77 -16.67
N THR A 547 -1.85 -17.02 -17.09
CA THR A 547 -2.19 -15.71 -16.49
C THR A 547 -2.48 -15.82 -15.00
N VAL A 548 -3.31 -16.77 -14.58
CA VAL A 548 -3.66 -16.93 -13.15
C VAL A 548 -2.51 -17.51 -12.33
N LEU A 549 -1.60 -18.29 -12.93
CA LEU A 549 -0.39 -18.77 -12.26
C LEU A 549 0.66 -17.67 -12.08
N ALA A 550 0.82 -16.79 -13.08
CA ALA A 550 1.67 -15.60 -12.97
C ALA A 550 1.18 -14.69 -11.84
N GLN A 551 -0.14 -14.47 -11.71
CA GLN A 551 -0.72 -13.71 -10.60
C GLN A 551 -0.42 -14.32 -9.22
N LEU A 552 -0.27 -15.65 -9.13
CA LEU A 552 0.13 -16.37 -7.91
C LEU A 552 1.65 -16.40 -7.69
N GLY A 553 2.45 -15.79 -8.56
CA GLY A 553 3.92 -15.85 -8.52
C GLY A 553 4.51 -17.22 -8.87
N ARG A 554 3.73 -18.14 -9.45
CA ARG A 554 4.16 -19.49 -9.85
C ARG A 554 4.76 -19.45 -11.25
N GLN A 555 5.91 -18.77 -11.38
CA GLN A 555 6.49 -18.37 -12.66
C GLN A 555 6.87 -19.55 -13.58
N GLU A 556 7.41 -20.64 -13.04
CA GLU A 556 7.77 -21.83 -13.83
C GLU A 556 6.55 -22.51 -14.46
N GLU A 557 5.49 -22.72 -13.68
CA GLU A 557 4.26 -23.34 -14.19
C GLU A 557 3.51 -22.40 -15.15
N ALA A 558 3.57 -21.08 -14.90
CA ALA A 558 3.02 -20.09 -15.83
C ALA A 558 3.73 -20.17 -17.19
N LEU A 559 5.06 -20.28 -17.19
CA LEU A 559 5.86 -20.41 -18.39
C LEU A 559 5.57 -21.72 -19.15
N GLU A 560 5.38 -22.84 -18.44
CA GLU A 560 5.00 -24.11 -19.05
C GLU A 560 3.63 -23.98 -19.76
N ALA A 561 2.63 -23.45 -19.06
CA ALA A 561 1.28 -23.30 -19.59
C ALA A 561 1.21 -22.34 -20.79
N ILE A 562 1.92 -21.20 -20.76
CA ILE A 562 1.93 -20.27 -21.89
C ILE A 562 2.70 -20.82 -23.09
N THR A 563 3.76 -21.60 -22.86
CA THR A 563 4.52 -22.26 -23.93
C THR A 563 3.67 -23.31 -24.64
N GLU A 564 2.85 -24.07 -23.90
CA GLU A 564 1.85 -24.98 -24.49
C GLU A 564 0.86 -24.20 -25.38
N ALA A 565 0.31 -23.09 -24.88
CA ALA A 565 -0.63 -22.26 -25.64
C ALA A 565 0.00 -21.71 -26.93
N VAL A 566 1.21 -21.16 -26.86
CA VAL A 566 1.96 -20.66 -28.03
C VAL A 566 2.18 -21.76 -29.07
N ASN A 567 2.58 -22.97 -28.65
CA ASN A 567 2.79 -24.08 -29.57
C ASN A 567 1.51 -24.51 -30.28
N LEU A 568 0.38 -24.59 -29.56
CA LEU A 568 -0.92 -24.92 -30.14
C LEU A 568 -1.39 -23.83 -31.11
N TYR A 569 -1.27 -22.55 -30.74
CA TYR A 569 -1.63 -21.45 -31.64
C TYR A 569 -0.73 -21.39 -32.88
N ARG A 570 0.57 -21.70 -32.77
CA ARG A 570 1.47 -21.82 -33.95
C ARG A 570 0.98 -22.90 -34.92
N THR A 571 0.51 -24.04 -34.44
CA THR A 571 -0.09 -25.07 -35.31
C THR A 571 -1.39 -24.58 -35.94
N LEU A 572 -2.28 -23.95 -35.17
CA LEU A 572 -3.56 -23.46 -35.65
C LEU A 572 -3.43 -22.35 -36.70
N VAL A 573 -2.44 -21.48 -36.57
CA VAL A 573 -2.14 -20.41 -37.54
C VAL A 573 -1.73 -20.97 -38.90
N GLN A 574 -1.14 -22.17 -38.97
CA GLN A 574 -0.82 -22.82 -40.26
C GLN A 574 -2.08 -23.22 -41.04
N GLU A 575 -3.17 -23.52 -40.35
CA GLU A 575 -4.44 -23.92 -40.96
C GLU A 575 -5.39 -22.73 -41.18
N ARG A 576 -5.45 -21.82 -40.20
CA ARG A 576 -6.42 -20.71 -40.12
C ARG A 576 -5.74 -19.44 -39.59
N PRO A 577 -4.85 -18.81 -40.37
CA PRO A 577 -4.05 -17.66 -39.93
C PRO A 577 -4.91 -16.51 -39.43
N ASP A 578 -5.89 -16.06 -40.22
CA ASP A 578 -6.75 -14.91 -39.89
C ASP A 578 -7.54 -15.08 -38.57
N ALA A 579 -7.78 -16.32 -38.14
CA ALA A 579 -8.55 -16.62 -36.94
C ALA A 579 -7.71 -16.61 -35.66
N PHE A 580 -6.43 -17.01 -35.74
CA PHE A 580 -5.61 -17.30 -34.56
C PHE A 580 -4.32 -16.48 -34.45
N LEU A 581 -3.99 -15.66 -35.47
CA LEU A 581 -2.87 -14.73 -35.39
C LEU A 581 -2.96 -13.79 -34.17
N PRO A 582 -4.13 -13.21 -33.82
CA PRO A 582 -4.26 -12.39 -32.61
C PRO A 582 -3.97 -13.16 -31.32
N ASP A 583 -4.47 -14.39 -31.20
CA ASP A 583 -4.28 -15.22 -30.01
C ASP A 583 -2.81 -15.65 -29.83
N LEU A 584 -2.13 -15.95 -30.94
CA LEU A 584 -0.70 -16.24 -30.94
C LEU A 584 0.11 -15.02 -30.47
N ALA A 585 -0.19 -13.83 -31.01
CA ALA A 585 0.51 -12.59 -30.64
C ALA A 585 0.33 -12.27 -29.15
N MET A 586 -0.90 -12.39 -28.63
CA MET A 586 -1.21 -12.19 -27.21
C MET A 586 -0.48 -13.21 -26.32
N SER A 587 -0.43 -14.47 -26.74
CA SER A 587 0.25 -15.52 -25.97
C SER A 587 1.77 -15.35 -25.96
N LEU A 588 2.36 -14.89 -27.07
CA LEU A 588 3.79 -14.57 -27.15
C LEU A 588 4.16 -13.35 -26.29
N ASN A 589 3.31 -12.32 -26.25
CA ASN A 589 3.49 -11.18 -25.34
C ASN A 589 3.51 -11.63 -23.88
N ASN A 590 2.56 -12.49 -23.47
CA ASN A 590 2.51 -13.00 -22.10
C ASN A 590 3.68 -13.96 -21.79
N GLN A 591 4.08 -14.78 -22.78
CA GLN A 591 5.27 -15.64 -22.66
C GLN A 591 6.53 -14.82 -22.44
N SER A 592 6.69 -13.69 -23.16
CA SER A 592 7.84 -12.81 -22.97
C SER A 592 7.93 -12.24 -21.56
N THR A 593 6.79 -11.92 -20.95
CA THR A 593 6.72 -11.42 -19.56
C THR A 593 7.15 -12.52 -18.58
N CYS A 594 6.62 -13.74 -18.72
CA CYS A 594 7.02 -14.88 -17.89
C CYS A 594 8.52 -15.21 -18.02
N LEU A 595 9.07 -15.12 -19.25
CA LEU A 595 10.50 -15.34 -19.51
C LEU A 595 11.36 -14.23 -18.88
N ALA A 596 10.92 -12.97 -18.97
CA ALA A 596 11.60 -11.83 -18.38
C ALA A 596 11.65 -11.94 -16.85
N ASP A 597 10.54 -12.30 -16.20
CA ASP A 597 10.45 -12.50 -14.75
C ASP A 597 11.39 -13.63 -14.26
N MET A 598 11.61 -14.65 -15.09
CA MET A 598 12.56 -15.74 -14.82
C MET A 598 14.02 -15.39 -15.18
N GLY A 599 14.29 -14.18 -15.66
CA GLY A 599 15.62 -13.73 -16.07
C GLY A 599 16.12 -14.32 -17.40
N ARG A 600 15.26 -14.99 -18.18
CA ARG A 600 15.58 -15.57 -19.50
C ARG A 600 15.47 -14.50 -20.59
N ARG A 601 16.38 -13.52 -20.54
CA ARG A 601 16.29 -12.24 -21.27
C ARG A 601 16.29 -12.40 -22.80
N GLU A 602 17.09 -13.30 -23.35
CA GLU A 602 17.17 -13.54 -24.80
C GLU A 602 15.86 -14.10 -25.36
N GLU A 603 15.34 -15.16 -24.72
CA GLU A 603 14.08 -15.79 -25.13
C GLU A 603 12.89 -14.87 -24.95
N ALA A 604 12.89 -14.04 -23.88
CA ALA A 604 11.88 -13.01 -23.68
C ALA A 604 11.87 -12.02 -24.86
N LEU A 605 13.05 -11.57 -25.29
CA LEU A 605 13.19 -10.64 -26.40
C LEU A 605 12.76 -11.26 -27.74
N GLU A 606 13.06 -12.54 -27.97
CA GLU A 606 12.59 -13.27 -29.15
C GLU A 606 11.06 -13.33 -29.20
N ALA A 607 10.42 -13.77 -28.11
CA ALA A 607 8.97 -13.91 -28.02
C ALA A 607 8.24 -12.57 -28.22
N ILE A 608 8.69 -11.49 -27.56
CA ILE A 608 8.05 -10.18 -27.70
C ILE A 608 8.28 -9.57 -29.09
N THR A 609 9.44 -9.81 -29.71
CA THR A 609 9.72 -9.33 -31.07
C THR A 609 8.83 -10.02 -32.09
N GLU A 610 8.58 -11.32 -31.92
CA GLU A 610 7.58 -12.04 -32.74
C GLU A 610 6.18 -11.44 -32.53
N ALA A 611 5.75 -11.24 -31.28
CA ALA A 611 4.44 -10.64 -30.96
C ALA A 611 4.25 -9.25 -31.61
N VAL A 612 5.23 -8.35 -31.47
CA VAL A 612 5.20 -7.01 -32.08
C VAL A 612 5.08 -7.09 -33.61
N ASN A 613 5.81 -8.01 -34.26
CA ASN A 613 5.71 -8.19 -35.71
C ASN A 613 4.33 -8.69 -36.14
N LEU A 614 3.73 -9.63 -35.39
CA LEU A 614 2.38 -10.10 -35.65
C LEU A 614 1.34 -8.97 -35.47
N TYR A 615 1.45 -8.18 -34.40
CA TYR A 615 0.55 -7.04 -34.20
C TYR A 615 0.73 -5.96 -35.26
N ARG A 616 1.95 -5.70 -35.75
CA ARG A 616 2.18 -4.80 -36.89
C ARG A 616 1.47 -5.27 -38.15
N THR A 617 1.43 -6.58 -38.41
CA THR A 617 0.63 -7.14 -39.52
C THR A 617 -0.87 -6.96 -39.27
N LEU A 618 -1.36 -7.28 -38.07
CA LEU A 618 -2.78 -7.17 -37.73
C LEU A 618 -3.32 -5.74 -37.79
N VAL A 619 -2.51 -4.75 -37.40
CA VAL A 619 -2.86 -3.32 -37.47
C VAL A 619 -3.03 -2.82 -38.90
N GLN A 620 -2.37 -3.43 -39.90
CA GLN A 620 -2.57 -3.06 -41.31
C GLN A 620 -3.98 -3.39 -41.80
N GLU A 621 -4.61 -4.42 -41.23
CA GLU A 621 -5.96 -4.86 -41.59
C GLU A 621 -7.05 -4.26 -40.70
N ARG A 622 -6.79 -4.19 -39.38
CA ARG A 622 -7.76 -3.74 -38.37
C ARG A 622 -7.09 -2.86 -37.31
N PRO A 623 -6.75 -1.61 -37.65
CA PRO A 623 -6.01 -0.72 -36.75
C PRO A 623 -6.75 -0.49 -35.43
N ASP A 624 -8.05 -0.16 -35.47
CA ASP A 624 -8.84 0.16 -34.27
C ASP A 624 -8.90 -0.98 -33.25
N ALA A 625 -8.76 -2.24 -33.71
CA ALA A 625 -8.81 -3.42 -32.87
C ALA A 625 -7.48 -3.73 -32.19
N PHE A 626 -6.36 -3.53 -32.88
CA PHE A 626 -5.05 -4.06 -32.47
C PHE A 626 -3.98 -2.99 -32.17
N LEU A 627 -4.27 -1.71 -32.39
CA LEU A 627 -3.39 -0.62 -31.99
C LEU A 627 -3.06 -0.62 -30.48
N PRO A 628 -4.03 -0.87 -29.57
CA PRO A 628 -3.72 -0.99 -28.14
C PRO A 628 -2.76 -2.14 -27.82
N ASP A 629 -2.96 -3.30 -28.44
CA ASP A 629 -2.11 -4.47 -28.22
C ASP A 629 -0.68 -4.24 -28.73
N LEU A 630 -0.53 -3.62 -29.91
CA LEU A 630 0.77 -3.24 -30.45
C LEU A 630 1.51 -2.29 -29.49
N ALA A 631 0.83 -1.27 -28.97
CA ALA A 631 1.41 -0.32 -28.03
C ALA A 631 1.87 -1.01 -26.74
N SER A 632 1.04 -1.91 -26.19
CA SER A 632 1.40 -2.69 -25.00
C SER A 632 2.61 -3.60 -25.27
N SER A 633 2.67 -4.29 -26.41
CA SER A 633 3.78 -5.15 -26.75
C SER A 633 5.08 -4.39 -27.01
N LEU A 634 5.02 -3.18 -27.60
CA LEU A 634 6.19 -2.31 -27.77
C LEU A 634 6.75 -1.82 -26.42
N ASN A 635 5.87 -1.50 -25.46
CA ASN A 635 6.29 -1.16 -24.09
C ASN A 635 7.03 -2.33 -23.42
N ASN A 636 6.51 -3.56 -23.57
CA ASN A 636 7.17 -4.77 -23.05
C ASN A 636 8.49 -5.07 -23.79
N GLN A 637 8.52 -4.85 -25.12
CA GLN A 637 9.72 -5.01 -25.94
C GLN A 637 10.83 -4.06 -25.49
N SER A 638 10.50 -2.79 -25.20
CA SER A 638 11.44 -1.82 -24.65
C SER A 638 12.10 -2.32 -23.37
N THR A 639 11.32 -2.90 -22.46
CA THR A 639 11.84 -3.46 -21.20
C THR A 639 12.78 -4.64 -21.46
N CYS A 640 12.43 -5.56 -22.37
CA CYS A 640 13.29 -6.68 -22.74
C CYS A 640 14.61 -6.21 -23.40
N LEU A 641 14.53 -5.25 -24.33
CA LEU A 641 15.70 -4.66 -24.99
C LEU A 641 16.64 -3.99 -23.99
N ALA A 642 16.09 -3.24 -23.03
CA ALA A 642 16.88 -2.59 -22.00
C ALA A 642 17.56 -3.57 -21.06
N ASN A 643 16.89 -4.66 -20.68
CA ASN A 643 17.49 -5.73 -19.88
C ASN A 643 18.66 -6.43 -20.59
N MET A 644 18.67 -6.40 -21.93
CA MET A 644 19.78 -6.85 -22.78
C MET A 644 20.86 -5.78 -23.01
N GLY A 645 20.70 -4.56 -22.49
CA GLY A 645 21.62 -3.44 -22.69
C GLY A 645 21.49 -2.75 -24.05
N ARG A 646 20.48 -3.09 -24.86
CA ARG A 646 20.21 -2.49 -26.19
C ARG A 646 19.43 -1.18 -26.01
N ARG A 647 20.09 -0.18 -25.43
CA ARG A 647 19.45 1.06 -24.93
C ARG A 647 18.78 1.90 -26.04
N GLU A 648 19.39 2.00 -27.22
CA GLU A 648 18.85 2.78 -28.34
C GLU A 648 17.55 2.18 -28.86
N GLU A 649 17.55 0.87 -29.16
CA GLU A 649 16.35 0.16 -29.64
C GLU A 649 15.25 0.14 -28.58
N ALA A 650 15.62 0.03 -27.30
CA ALA A 650 14.66 0.13 -26.20
C ALA A 650 13.96 1.50 -26.18
N LEU A 651 14.71 2.58 -26.42
CA LEU A 651 14.17 3.93 -26.49
C LEU A 651 13.27 4.14 -27.72
N GLU A 652 13.64 3.55 -28.87
CA GLU A 652 12.81 3.58 -30.08
C GLU A 652 11.45 2.89 -29.83
N ALA A 653 11.46 1.67 -29.29
CA ALA A 653 10.24 0.90 -29.03
C ALA A 653 9.29 1.61 -28.06
N ILE A 654 9.78 2.16 -26.95
CA ILE A 654 8.93 2.88 -25.99
C ILE A 654 8.42 4.21 -26.55
N THR A 655 9.22 4.89 -27.39
CA THR A 655 8.78 6.14 -28.04
C THR A 655 7.67 5.87 -29.05
N GLU A 656 7.73 4.76 -29.78
CA GLU A 656 6.63 4.30 -30.63
C GLU A 656 5.37 4.01 -29.78
N ALA A 657 5.50 3.25 -28.68
CA ALA A 657 4.39 2.95 -27.78
C ALA A 657 3.70 4.22 -27.21
N VAL A 658 4.48 5.18 -26.71
CA VAL A 658 3.96 6.46 -26.19
C VAL A 658 3.20 7.23 -27.28
N ASN A 659 3.69 7.26 -28.52
CA ASN A 659 3.00 7.94 -29.62
C ASN A 659 1.68 7.24 -30.00
N LEU A 660 1.64 5.91 -29.96
CA LEU A 660 0.41 5.15 -30.17
C LEU A 660 -0.61 5.43 -29.05
N TYR A 661 -0.19 5.40 -27.78
CA TYR A 661 -1.08 5.72 -26.66
C TYR A 661 -1.56 7.17 -26.68
N ARG A 662 -0.72 8.14 -27.08
CA ARG A 662 -1.17 9.54 -27.30
C ARG A 662 -2.26 9.63 -28.36
N THR A 663 -2.22 8.80 -29.39
CA THR A 663 -3.27 8.72 -30.41
C THR A 663 -4.54 8.10 -29.83
N LEU A 664 -4.42 6.98 -29.11
CA LEU A 664 -5.55 6.27 -28.50
C LEU A 664 -6.29 7.11 -27.43
N VAL A 665 -5.56 7.91 -26.65
CA VAL A 665 -6.12 8.82 -25.63
C VAL A 665 -6.98 9.92 -26.26
N GLN A 666 -6.72 10.33 -27.50
CA GLN A 666 -7.58 11.32 -28.19
C GLN A 666 -8.99 10.77 -28.47
N GLU A 667 -9.11 9.45 -28.67
CA GLU A 667 -10.38 8.79 -28.96
C GLU A 667 -11.08 8.28 -27.69
N ARG A 668 -10.32 7.68 -26.77
CA ARG A 668 -10.81 7.01 -25.56
C ARG A 668 -9.92 7.33 -24.34
N PRO A 669 -9.97 8.58 -23.83
CA PRO A 669 -9.08 9.02 -22.75
C PRO A 669 -9.20 8.14 -21.50
N ASP A 670 -10.42 7.87 -21.03
CA ASP A 670 -10.67 7.07 -19.82
C ASP A 670 -10.12 5.64 -19.89
N ALA A 671 -9.95 5.10 -21.10
CA ALA A 671 -9.46 3.74 -21.31
C ALA A 671 -7.93 3.66 -21.34
N PHE A 672 -7.25 4.67 -21.89
CA PHE A 672 -5.82 4.60 -22.24
C PHE A 672 -4.92 5.61 -21.54
N LEU A 673 -5.48 6.53 -20.75
CA LEU A 673 -4.67 7.44 -19.91
C LEU A 673 -3.71 6.68 -18.96
N PRO A 674 -4.13 5.59 -18.29
CA PRO A 674 -3.21 4.80 -17.45
C PRO A 674 -2.05 4.20 -18.24
N ASP A 675 -2.32 3.65 -19.42
CA ASP A 675 -1.29 3.03 -20.26
C ASP A 675 -0.27 4.05 -20.79
N LEU A 676 -0.75 5.26 -21.13
CA LEU A 676 0.12 6.37 -21.50
C LEU A 676 1.04 6.78 -20.35
N ALA A 677 0.49 6.92 -19.14
CA ALA A 677 1.27 7.29 -17.95
C ALA A 677 2.34 6.24 -17.61
N SER A 678 1.99 4.95 -17.68
CA SER A 678 2.93 3.84 -17.48
C SER A 678 4.05 3.84 -18.54
N SER A 679 3.69 4.04 -19.81
CA SER A 679 4.66 4.08 -20.91
C SER A 679 5.60 5.29 -20.82
N LEU A 680 5.12 6.45 -20.37
CA LEU A 680 5.94 7.65 -20.13
C LEU A 680 6.94 7.44 -18.98
N ASN A 681 6.53 6.77 -17.90
CA ASN A 681 7.44 6.39 -16.82
C ASN A 681 8.55 5.47 -17.33
N ASN A 682 8.22 4.48 -18.17
CA ASN A 682 9.22 3.61 -18.80
C ASN A 682 10.12 4.39 -19.78
N GLN A 683 9.56 5.32 -20.56
CA GLN A 683 10.31 6.18 -21.47
C GLN A 683 11.33 7.03 -20.71
N SER A 684 10.95 7.60 -19.55
CA SER A 684 11.87 8.34 -18.68
C SER A 684 13.07 7.50 -18.27
N ASN A 685 12.86 6.24 -17.89
CA ASN A 685 13.93 5.33 -17.53
C ASN A 685 14.89 5.08 -18.72
N ARG A 686 14.37 4.86 -19.93
CA ARG A 686 15.20 4.66 -21.13
C ARG A 686 15.97 5.92 -21.54
N LEU A 687 15.36 7.10 -21.44
CA LEU A 687 16.03 8.37 -21.69
C LEU A 687 17.18 8.59 -20.70
N ALA A 688 16.97 8.25 -19.43
CA ALA A 688 18.01 8.35 -18.42
C ALA A 688 19.15 7.35 -18.62
N ASP A 689 18.86 6.11 -19.03
CA ASP A 689 19.89 5.11 -19.39
C ASP A 689 20.80 5.60 -20.53
N MET A 690 20.27 6.47 -21.40
CA MET A 690 20.99 7.13 -22.50
C MET A 690 21.67 8.45 -22.09
N GLY A 691 21.52 8.88 -20.84
CA GLY A 691 22.07 10.15 -20.35
C GLY A 691 21.28 11.40 -20.78
N ARG A 692 20.11 11.25 -21.40
CA ARG A 692 19.23 12.34 -21.85
C ARG A 692 18.37 12.84 -20.68
N ARG A 693 19.04 13.46 -19.70
CA ARG A 693 18.46 13.79 -18.37
C ARG A 693 17.27 14.74 -18.42
N GLU A 694 17.30 15.75 -19.29
CA GLU A 694 16.22 16.74 -19.42
C GLU A 694 14.93 16.09 -19.94
N GLU A 695 15.03 15.36 -21.05
CA GLU A 695 13.88 14.66 -21.64
C GLU A 695 13.34 13.56 -20.70
N ALA A 696 14.23 12.88 -19.97
CA ALA A 696 13.82 11.92 -18.95
C ALA A 696 12.97 12.59 -17.85
N LEU A 697 13.36 13.79 -17.41
CA LEU A 697 12.62 14.55 -16.42
C LEU A 697 11.28 15.06 -16.97
N GLU A 698 11.21 15.46 -18.24
CA GLU A 698 9.96 15.85 -18.89
C GLU A 698 8.96 14.68 -18.94
N ALA A 699 9.40 13.51 -19.40
CA ALA A 699 8.55 12.33 -19.53
C ALA A 699 7.97 11.86 -18.17
N ILE A 700 8.80 11.81 -17.11
CA ILE A 700 8.31 11.41 -15.78
C ILE A 700 7.40 12.47 -15.16
N THR A 701 7.65 13.76 -15.43
CA THR A 701 6.78 14.84 -14.93
C THR A 701 5.41 14.77 -15.60
N GLU A 702 5.35 14.46 -16.90
CA GLU A 702 4.08 14.18 -17.60
C GLU A 702 3.37 12.97 -16.96
N ALA A 703 4.07 11.85 -16.75
CA ALA A 703 3.51 10.66 -16.09
C ALA A 703 2.94 10.95 -14.69
N VAL A 704 3.68 11.67 -13.84
CA VAL A 704 3.22 12.07 -12.49
C VAL A 704 1.97 12.93 -12.57
N ASN A 705 1.89 13.88 -13.51
CA ASN A 705 0.70 14.72 -13.68
C ASN A 705 -0.53 13.92 -14.16
N LEU A 706 -0.32 12.96 -15.07
CA LEU A 706 -1.37 12.03 -15.48
C LEU A 706 -1.84 11.17 -14.32
N TYR A 707 -0.92 10.58 -13.54
CA TYR A 707 -1.28 9.80 -12.37
C TYR A 707 -1.94 10.64 -11.28
N ARG A 708 -1.54 11.90 -11.06
CA ARG A 708 -2.27 12.82 -10.17
C ARG A 708 -3.70 13.06 -10.62
N THR A 709 -3.95 13.15 -11.93
CA THR A 709 -5.30 13.25 -12.50
C THR A 709 -6.08 11.96 -12.29
N LEU A 710 -5.47 10.82 -12.59
CA LEU A 710 -6.07 9.49 -12.43
C LEU A 710 -6.39 9.17 -10.96
N VAL A 711 -5.54 9.58 -10.02
CA VAL A 711 -5.75 9.44 -8.57
C VAL A 711 -6.92 10.29 -8.08
N GLN A 712 -7.29 11.38 -8.74
CA GLN A 712 -8.50 12.13 -8.40
C GLN A 712 -9.79 11.36 -8.72
N GLU A 713 -9.74 10.47 -9.72
CA GLU A 713 -10.88 9.64 -10.12
C GLU A 713 -10.87 8.25 -9.50
N ARG A 714 -9.68 7.67 -9.33
CA ARG A 714 -9.45 6.27 -8.94
C ARG A 714 -8.22 6.13 -8.02
N PRO A 715 -8.21 6.73 -6.82
CA PRO A 715 -7.07 6.71 -5.91
C PRO A 715 -6.56 5.29 -5.63
N ASP A 716 -7.42 4.35 -5.26
CA ASP A 716 -7.02 2.98 -4.90
C ASP A 716 -6.32 2.24 -6.06
N ALA A 717 -6.64 2.58 -7.31
CA ALA A 717 -6.06 1.94 -8.49
C ALA A 717 -4.69 2.53 -8.87
N PHE A 718 -4.48 3.84 -8.70
CA PHE A 718 -3.33 4.55 -9.27
C PHE A 718 -2.43 5.22 -8.24
N LEU A 719 -2.78 5.17 -6.95
CA LEU A 719 -1.88 5.61 -5.87
C LEU A 719 -0.53 4.87 -5.89
N PRO A 720 -0.48 3.54 -6.10
CA PRO A 720 0.80 2.84 -6.23
C PRO A 720 1.62 3.35 -7.41
N ASP A 721 0.98 3.57 -8.56
CA ASP A 721 1.66 4.05 -9.77
C ASP A 721 2.14 5.49 -9.64
N LEU A 722 1.38 6.34 -8.95
CA LEU A 722 1.80 7.70 -8.61
C LEU A 722 3.03 7.67 -7.70
N ALA A 723 3.02 6.85 -6.64
CA ALA A 723 4.12 6.73 -5.71
C ALA A 723 5.40 6.23 -6.41
N MET A 724 5.28 5.22 -7.27
CA MET A 724 6.38 4.71 -8.10
C MET A 724 6.93 5.81 -9.02
N SER A 725 6.04 6.55 -9.68
CA SER A 725 6.42 7.61 -10.62
C SER A 725 7.10 8.79 -9.92
N LEU A 726 6.66 9.15 -8.71
CA LEU A 726 7.30 10.16 -7.86
C LEU A 726 8.69 9.73 -7.39
N ASN A 727 8.86 8.46 -7.02
CA ASN A 727 10.18 7.90 -6.70
C ASN A 727 11.13 7.99 -7.91
N ASN A 728 10.65 7.67 -9.11
CA ASN A 728 11.43 7.83 -10.34
C ASN A 728 11.70 9.31 -10.66
N GLN A 729 10.73 10.21 -10.44
CA GLN A 729 10.90 11.65 -10.63
C GLN A 729 11.99 12.20 -9.70
N SER A 730 12.01 11.77 -8.44
CA SER A 730 13.08 12.11 -7.49
C SER A 730 14.46 11.75 -8.03
N ASN A 731 14.61 10.54 -8.57
CA ASN A 731 15.89 10.11 -9.16
C ASN A 731 16.30 11.00 -10.34
N ARG A 732 15.37 11.38 -11.24
CA ARG A 732 15.66 12.31 -12.35
C ARG A 732 16.00 13.72 -11.89
N LEU A 733 15.33 14.21 -10.86
CA LEU A 733 15.64 15.51 -10.26
C LEU A 733 17.03 15.49 -9.59
N ALA A 734 17.38 14.41 -8.92
CA ALA A 734 18.70 14.21 -8.33
C ALA A 734 19.81 14.15 -9.40
N ASP A 735 19.58 13.45 -10.52
CA ASP A 735 20.50 13.40 -11.67
C ASP A 735 20.78 14.78 -12.28
N MET A 736 19.79 15.69 -12.20
CA MET A 736 19.90 17.08 -12.64
C MET A 736 20.46 18.03 -11.57
N GLY A 737 20.78 17.53 -10.36
CA GLY A 737 21.26 18.34 -9.25
C GLY A 737 20.18 19.17 -8.53
N ARG A 738 18.90 18.96 -8.84
CA ARG A 738 17.74 19.65 -8.23
C ARG A 738 17.36 18.96 -6.91
N ARG A 739 18.25 19.06 -5.92
CA ARG A 739 18.23 18.22 -4.70
C ARG A 739 17.00 18.45 -3.80
N GLU A 740 16.51 19.68 -3.71
CA GLU A 740 15.34 20.02 -2.89
C GLU A 740 14.06 19.40 -3.47
N GLU A 741 13.83 19.58 -4.76
CA GLU A 741 12.67 19.01 -5.46
C GLU A 741 12.72 17.47 -5.49
N ALA A 742 13.92 16.88 -5.61
CA ALA A 742 14.09 15.43 -5.48
C ALA A 742 13.62 14.94 -4.10
N LEU A 743 14.03 15.64 -3.04
CA LEU A 743 13.63 15.30 -1.67
C LEU A 743 12.11 15.46 -1.45
N GLU A 744 11.49 16.47 -2.04
CA GLU A 744 10.02 16.65 -2.00
C GLU A 744 9.30 15.47 -2.65
N ALA A 745 9.69 15.12 -3.89
CA ALA A 745 9.07 14.04 -4.64
C ALA A 745 9.19 12.68 -3.93
N ILE A 746 10.38 12.33 -3.41
CA ILE A 746 10.56 11.07 -2.69
C ILE A 746 9.85 11.05 -1.33
N THR A 747 9.74 12.19 -0.66
CA THR A 747 9.00 12.28 0.61
C THR A 747 7.51 12.09 0.38
N GLU A 748 6.95 12.63 -0.72
CA GLU A 748 5.59 12.35 -1.16
C GLU A 748 5.40 10.84 -1.43
N ALA A 749 6.30 10.23 -2.23
CA ALA A 749 6.26 8.79 -2.52
C ALA A 749 6.29 7.91 -1.25
N VAL A 750 7.19 8.18 -0.31
CA VAL A 750 7.29 7.44 0.97
C VAL A 750 5.99 7.58 1.78
N ASN A 751 5.38 8.75 1.81
CA ASN A 751 4.11 8.95 2.53
C ASN A 751 2.94 8.19 1.86
N LEU A 752 2.91 8.15 0.53
CA LEU A 752 1.93 7.36 -0.21
C LEU A 752 2.13 5.87 0.07
N TYR A 753 3.36 5.35 -0.02
CA TYR A 753 3.64 3.95 0.29
C TYR A 753 3.37 3.59 1.75
N ARG A 754 3.63 4.49 2.71
CA ARG A 754 3.22 4.29 4.11
C ARG A 754 1.72 4.15 4.25
N THR A 755 0.94 4.89 3.46
CA THR A 755 -0.52 4.77 3.43
C THR A 755 -0.94 3.43 2.82
N LEU A 756 -0.36 3.05 1.68
CA LEU A 756 -0.65 1.80 0.99
C LEU A 756 -0.29 0.55 1.83
N VAL A 757 0.81 0.60 2.59
CA VAL A 757 1.24 -0.48 3.50
C VAL A 757 0.24 -0.69 4.66
N GLN A 758 -0.50 0.34 5.08
CA GLN A 758 -1.54 0.17 6.09
C GLN A 758 -2.72 -0.68 5.60
N GLU A 759 -2.99 -0.65 4.29
CA GLU A 759 -4.07 -1.42 3.66
C GLU A 759 -3.60 -2.80 3.17
N ARG A 760 -2.43 -2.84 2.52
CA ARG A 760 -1.86 -4.06 1.88
C ARG A 760 -0.35 -4.16 2.15
N PRO A 761 0.06 -4.55 3.37
CA PRO A 761 1.47 -4.64 3.72
C PRO A 761 2.25 -5.59 2.81
N ASP A 762 1.72 -6.78 2.54
CA ASP A 762 2.41 -7.81 1.74
C ASP A 762 2.71 -7.37 0.30
N ALA A 763 1.93 -6.43 -0.24
CA ALA A 763 2.07 -5.91 -1.59
C ALA A 763 3.07 -4.75 -1.68
N PHE A 764 3.04 -3.82 -0.72
CA PHE A 764 3.73 -2.52 -0.84
C PHE A 764 4.91 -2.33 0.11
N LEU A 765 5.17 -3.27 1.02
CA LEU A 765 6.36 -3.23 1.87
C LEU A 765 7.68 -3.16 1.07
N PRO A 766 7.87 -3.91 -0.04
CA PRO A 766 9.06 -3.79 -0.87
C PRO A 766 9.25 -2.38 -1.46
N ASP A 767 8.17 -1.76 -1.94
CA ASP A 767 8.21 -0.44 -2.55
C ASP A 767 8.50 0.67 -1.54
N LEU A 768 7.95 0.55 -0.33
CA LEU A 768 8.27 1.44 0.79
C LEU A 768 9.77 1.37 1.14
N ALA A 769 10.32 0.15 1.24
CA ALA A 769 11.73 -0.05 1.56
C ALA A 769 12.65 0.56 0.48
N SER A 770 12.31 0.36 -0.79
CA SER A 770 13.04 0.94 -1.93
C SER A 770 12.99 2.48 -1.91
N SER A 771 11.81 3.05 -1.65
CA SER A 771 11.63 4.50 -1.60
C SER A 771 12.38 5.14 -0.42
N LEU A 772 12.40 4.48 0.75
CA LEU A 772 13.20 4.92 1.91
C LEU A 772 14.71 4.89 1.64
N ASN A 773 15.19 3.87 0.93
CA ASN A 773 16.59 3.80 0.49
C ASN A 773 16.93 4.99 -0.44
N ASN A 774 16.05 5.35 -1.38
CA ASN A 774 16.25 6.51 -2.25
C ASN A 774 16.15 7.84 -1.49
N GLN A 775 15.22 7.94 -0.52
CA GLN A 775 15.10 9.10 0.35
C GLN A 775 16.38 9.32 1.17
N SER A 776 16.98 8.24 1.69
CA SER A 776 18.25 8.32 2.43
C SER A 776 19.37 8.92 1.59
N THR A 777 19.43 8.55 0.31
CA THR A 777 20.43 9.05 -0.63
C THR A 777 20.22 10.55 -0.91
N CYS A 778 18.97 10.98 -1.09
CA CYS A 778 18.64 12.40 -1.28
C CYS A 778 18.98 13.23 -0.03
N LEU A 779 18.65 12.73 1.17
CA LEU A 779 18.99 13.36 2.44
C LEU A 779 20.49 13.47 2.65
N ALA A 780 21.24 12.41 2.33
CA ALA A 780 22.70 12.40 2.41
C ALA A 780 23.34 13.45 1.48
N ASN A 781 22.82 13.58 0.25
CA ASN A 781 23.29 14.58 -0.73
C ASN A 781 22.98 16.04 -0.32
N MET A 782 22.00 16.23 0.56
CA MET A 782 21.68 17.53 1.20
C MET A 782 22.46 17.77 2.49
N GLY A 783 23.29 16.82 2.94
CA GLY A 783 24.03 16.91 4.19
C GLY A 783 23.20 16.65 5.45
N ARG A 784 21.94 16.21 5.30
CA ARG A 784 21.03 15.83 6.40
C ARG A 784 21.33 14.41 6.88
N ARG A 785 22.52 14.24 7.47
CA ARG A 785 23.13 12.92 7.74
C ARG A 785 22.35 12.04 8.73
N GLU A 786 21.74 12.65 9.74
CA GLU A 786 20.98 11.91 10.77
C GLU A 786 19.69 11.33 10.17
N GLU A 787 18.92 12.15 9.47
CA GLU A 787 17.68 11.74 8.79
C GLU A 787 17.95 10.71 7.68
N ALA A 788 19.08 10.85 6.96
CA ALA A 788 19.52 9.85 6.00
C ALA A 788 19.75 8.48 6.67
N LEU A 789 20.40 8.47 7.84
CA LEU A 789 20.62 7.23 8.59
C LEU A 789 19.31 6.63 9.10
N GLU A 790 18.36 7.44 9.55
CA GLU A 790 17.04 6.95 9.98
C GLU A 790 16.30 6.25 8.83
N ALA A 791 16.19 6.92 7.67
CA ALA A 791 15.50 6.37 6.50
C ALA A 791 16.14 5.06 6.01
N ILE A 792 17.47 5.00 5.90
CA ILE A 792 18.13 3.77 5.44
C ILE A 792 18.05 2.63 6.47
N THR A 793 18.04 2.95 7.76
CA THR A 793 17.89 1.94 8.82
C THR A 793 16.49 1.35 8.81
N GLU A 794 15.46 2.17 8.56
CA GLU A 794 14.10 1.68 8.33
C GLU A 794 14.05 0.75 7.11
N ALA A 795 14.61 1.16 5.97
CA ALA A 795 14.67 0.32 4.76
C ALA A 795 15.35 -1.04 5.00
N VAL A 796 16.52 -1.06 5.66
CA VAL A 796 17.25 -2.30 5.98
C VAL A 796 16.39 -3.24 6.86
N ASN A 797 15.66 -2.70 7.84
CA ASN A 797 14.80 -3.52 8.71
C ASN A 797 13.59 -4.10 7.95
N LEU A 798 13.01 -3.34 7.02
CA LEU A 798 11.95 -3.84 6.15
C LEU A 798 12.46 -4.96 5.24
N TYR A 799 13.60 -4.77 4.57
CA TYR A 799 14.21 -5.82 3.75
C TYR A 799 14.60 -7.07 4.53
N ARG A 800 15.09 -6.92 5.78
CA ARG A 800 15.34 -8.07 6.67
C ARG A 800 14.07 -8.85 6.98
N THR A 801 12.91 -8.19 7.07
CA THR A 801 11.62 -8.85 7.25
C THR A 801 11.21 -9.59 5.97
N LEU A 802 11.32 -8.94 4.82
CA LEU A 802 10.97 -9.53 3.51
C LEU A 802 11.83 -10.75 3.15
N VAL A 803 13.13 -10.73 3.50
CA VAL A 803 14.05 -11.85 3.29
C VAL A 803 13.66 -13.11 4.09
N GLN A 804 12.95 -12.97 5.22
CA GLN A 804 12.47 -14.13 5.98
C GLN A 804 11.40 -14.91 5.22
N GLU A 805 10.64 -14.25 4.35
CA GLU A 805 9.57 -14.87 3.56
C GLU A 805 10.05 -15.30 2.17
N ARG A 806 10.82 -14.43 1.50
CA ARG A 806 11.26 -14.58 0.11
C ARG A 806 12.74 -14.18 -0.06
N PRO A 807 13.69 -15.01 0.42
CA PRO A 807 15.11 -14.66 0.42
C PRO A 807 15.64 -14.38 -1.00
N ASP A 808 15.33 -15.24 -1.96
CA ASP A 808 15.85 -15.14 -3.34
C ASP A 808 15.43 -13.84 -4.03
N ALA A 809 14.26 -13.29 -3.65
CA ALA A 809 13.73 -12.06 -4.23
C ALA A 809 14.38 -10.79 -3.63
N PHE A 810 14.67 -10.78 -2.32
CA PHE A 810 14.99 -9.54 -1.59
C PHE A 810 16.40 -9.46 -1.02
N LEU A 811 17.20 -10.54 -1.11
CA LEU A 811 18.62 -10.49 -0.74
C LEU A 811 19.43 -9.43 -1.53
N PRO A 812 19.23 -9.25 -2.85
CA PRO A 812 19.92 -8.18 -3.59
C PRO A 812 19.63 -6.78 -3.05
N ASP A 813 18.37 -6.49 -2.74
CA ASP A 813 17.93 -5.18 -2.24
C ASP A 813 18.43 -4.89 -0.82
N LEU A 814 18.46 -5.92 0.04
CA LEU A 814 19.06 -5.84 1.36
C LEU A 814 20.55 -5.47 1.26
N ALA A 815 21.30 -6.13 0.37
CA ALA A 815 22.72 -5.83 0.17
C ALA A 815 22.94 -4.41 -0.36
N GLY A 816 22.09 -3.94 -1.27
CA GLY A 816 22.10 -2.55 -1.74
C GLY A 816 21.88 -1.54 -0.62
N SER A 817 20.87 -1.79 0.22
CA SER A 817 20.53 -0.91 1.34
C SER A 817 21.62 -0.87 2.42
N LEU A 818 22.23 -2.03 2.74
CA LEU A 818 23.37 -2.12 3.67
C LEU A 818 24.61 -1.36 3.16
N ASN A 819 24.88 -1.39 1.85
CA ASN A 819 25.95 -0.61 1.23
C ASN A 819 25.72 0.91 1.39
N ASN A 820 24.47 1.36 1.22
CA ASN A 820 24.09 2.76 1.41
C ASN A 820 24.13 3.17 2.89
N GLN A 821 23.71 2.27 3.79
CA GLN A 821 23.82 2.46 5.23
C GLN A 821 25.27 2.63 5.67
N SER A 822 26.18 1.79 5.16
CA SER A 822 27.62 1.91 5.40
C SER A 822 28.14 3.29 4.98
N THR A 823 27.72 3.78 3.82
CA THR A 823 28.14 5.10 3.31
C THR A 823 27.65 6.22 4.23
N CYS A 824 26.40 6.16 4.70
CA CYS A 824 25.85 7.13 5.65
C CYS A 824 26.61 7.11 7.00
N LEU A 825 26.88 5.92 7.54
CA LEU A 825 27.64 5.73 8.78
C LEU A 825 29.07 6.25 8.66
N ALA A 826 29.75 5.97 7.54
CA ALA A 826 31.10 6.46 7.27
C ALA A 826 31.16 7.99 7.22
N ASN A 827 30.18 8.63 6.59
CA ASN A 827 30.07 10.10 6.50
C ASN A 827 29.80 10.77 7.86
N MET A 828 29.28 10.03 8.84
CA MET A 828 29.14 10.48 10.23
C MET A 828 30.34 10.13 11.12
N GLY A 829 31.38 9.50 10.57
CA GLY A 829 32.55 9.07 11.33
C GLY A 829 32.32 7.80 12.18
N ARG A 830 31.17 7.13 12.03
CA ARG A 830 30.83 5.85 12.70
C ARG A 830 31.47 4.68 11.93
N ARG A 831 32.80 4.65 11.93
CA ARG A 831 33.61 3.81 11.03
C ARG A 831 33.46 2.31 11.27
N GLU A 832 33.28 1.88 12.52
CA GLU A 832 33.12 0.46 12.87
C GLU A 832 31.79 -0.09 12.35
N GLU A 833 30.69 0.61 12.62
CA GLU A 833 29.36 0.24 12.14
C GLU A 833 29.25 0.30 10.61
N ALA A 834 29.93 1.27 9.97
CA ALA A 834 30.03 1.30 8.52
C ALA A 834 30.68 0.02 7.97
N LEU A 835 31.78 -0.41 8.59
CA LEU A 835 32.49 -1.62 8.19
C LEU A 835 31.65 -2.89 8.41
N GLU A 836 30.86 -2.95 9.49
CA GLU A 836 29.93 -4.06 9.73
C GLU A 836 28.88 -4.16 8.61
N ALA A 837 28.19 -3.05 8.30
CA ALA A 837 27.15 -3.02 7.28
C ALA A 837 27.68 -3.40 5.88
N ILE A 838 28.83 -2.87 5.46
CA ILE A 838 29.40 -3.22 4.15
C ILE A 838 29.93 -4.66 4.10
N THR A 839 30.41 -5.20 5.21
CA THR A 839 30.88 -6.58 5.27
C THR A 839 29.70 -7.56 5.12
N GLU A 840 28.56 -7.27 5.76
CA GLU A 840 27.32 -8.01 5.56
C GLU A 840 26.86 -7.95 4.09
N ALA A 841 26.88 -6.76 3.47
CA ALA A 841 26.53 -6.59 2.05
C ALA A 841 27.43 -7.40 1.11
N VAL A 842 28.76 -7.39 1.33
CA VAL A 842 29.72 -8.19 0.55
C VAL A 842 29.44 -9.69 0.72
N GLN A 843 29.13 -10.16 1.94
CA GLN A 843 28.82 -11.56 2.18
C GLN A 843 27.56 -12.01 1.43
N ILE A 844 26.50 -11.20 1.44
CA ILE A 844 25.27 -11.48 0.67
C ILE A 844 25.58 -11.53 -0.82
N ARG A 845 26.31 -10.54 -1.36
CA ARG A 845 26.68 -10.50 -2.79
C ARG A 845 27.55 -11.68 -3.20
N ARG A 846 28.45 -12.16 -2.32
CA ARG A 846 29.22 -13.39 -2.57
C ARG A 846 28.33 -14.63 -2.68
N THR A 847 27.28 -14.75 -1.87
CA THR A 847 26.30 -15.83 -2.00
C THR A 847 25.54 -15.72 -3.33
N LEU A 848 25.05 -14.53 -3.69
CA LEU A 848 24.32 -14.31 -4.94
C LEU A 848 25.17 -14.62 -6.19
N VAL A 849 26.46 -14.28 -6.17
CA VAL A 849 27.41 -14.58 -7.26
C VAL A 849 27.60 -16.10 -7.47
N GLN A 850 27.43 -16.93 -6.44
CA GLN A 850 27.52 -18.40 -6.60
C GLN A 850 26.39 -18.95 -7.47
N GLU A 851 25.22 -18.31 -7.45
CA GLU A 851 24.05 -18.73 -8.22
C GLU A 851 23.97 -18.05 -9.59
N ARG A 852 24.27 -16.74 -9.65
CA ARG A 852 24.15 -15.92 -10.88
C ARG A 852 25.34 -14.96 -11.01
N PRO A 853 26.53 -15.44 -11.44
CA PRO A 853 27.74 -14.62 -11.51
C PRO A 853 27.54 -13.36 -12.36
N ASP A 854 27.03 -13.51 -13.58
CA ASP A 854 26.92 -12.41 -14.55
C ASP A 854 25.99 -11.28 -14.06
N ALA A 855 25.00 -11.62 -13.23
CA ALA A 855 24.06 -10.65 -12.68
C ALA A 855 24.65 -9.84 -11.52
N PHE A 856 25.49 -10.45 -10.67
CA PHE A 856 25.86 -9.88 -9.37
C PHE A 856 27.36 -9.57 -9.21
N LEU A 857 28.21 -9.94 -10.16
CA LEU A 857 29.63 -9.56 -10.16
C LEU A 857 29.84 -8.03 -10.16
N PRO A 858 29.12 -7.21 -10.96
CA PRO A 858 29.26 -5.76 -10.91
C PRO A 858 28.98 -5.19 -9.51
N ASP A 859 27.92 -5.68 -8.88
CA ASP A 859 27.53 -5.28 -7.53
C ASP A 859 28.59 -5.70 -6.51
N LEU A 860 29.08 -6.94 -6.56
CA LEU A 860 30.13 -7.38 -5.66
C LEU A 860 31.38 -6.48 -5.74
N ALA A 861 31.80 -6.11 -6.96
CA ALA A 861 32.92 -5.19 -7.15
C ALA A 861 32.65 -3.79 -6.54
N GLY A 862 31.42 -3.28 -6.69
CA GLY A 862 31.00 -2.02 -6.07
C GLY A 862 31.08 -2.04 -4.53
N SER A 863 30.59 -3.11 -3.90
CA SER A 863 30.64 -3.26 -2.43
C SER A 863 32.07 -3.44 -1.93
N LEU A 864 32.91 -4.21 -2.62
CA LEU A 864 34.33 -4.38 -2.28
C LEU A 864 35.10 -3.07 -2.36
N ASN A 865 34.80 -2.23 -3.35
CA ASN A 865 35.38 -0.88 -3.46
C ASN A 865 34.99 0.00 -2.25
N ASN A 866 33.72 -0.05 -1.82
CA ASN A 866 33.26 0.68 -0.63
C ASN A 866 33.83 0.12 0.68
N GLN A 867 33.97 -1.21 0.77
CA GLN A 867 34.62 -1.88 1.89
C GLN A 867 36.08 -1.45 2.01
N SER A 868 36.81 -1.40 0.88
CA SER A 868 38.18 -0.87 0.82
C SER A 868 38.27 0.55 1.39
N ASN A 869 37.35 1.44 0.99
CA ASN A 869 37.34 2.81 1.50
C ASN A 869 37.09 2.87 3.02
N CYS A 870 36.19 2.05 3.55
CA CYS A 870 35.93 1.95 4.99
C CYS A 870 37.16 1.43 5.75
N LEU A 871 37.81 0.38 5.23
CA LEU A 871 39.03 -0.19 5.80
C LEU A 871 40.20 0.82 5.77
N ALA A 872 40.37 1.55 4.67
CA ALA A 872 41.40 2.58 4.54
C ALA A 872 41.21 3.72 5.56
N ASN A 873 39.96 4.17 5.76
CA ASN A 873 39.61 5.20 6.75
C ASN A 873 39.84 4.75 8.21
N MET A 874 39.87 3.44 8.47
CA MET A 874 40.24 2.83 9.75
C MET A 874 41.74 2.58 9.89
N GLY A 875 42.54 2.86 8.86
CA GLY A 875 43.98 2.57 8.84
C GLY A 875 44.31 1.08 8.61
N ARG A 876 43.33 0.24 8.27
CA ARG A 876 43.51 -1.19 7.94
C ARG A 876 43.95 -1.33 6.48
N ARG A 877 45.15 -0.84 6.19
CA ARG A 877 45.63 -0.59 4.82
C ARG A 877 45.82 -1.87 3.98
N GLU A 878 46.24 -2.98 4.59
CA GLU A 878 46.43 -4.26 3.88
C GLU A 878 45.11 -4.85 3.42
N GLU A 879 44.11 -4.88 4.30
CA GLU A 879 42.77 -5.39 3.98
C GLU A 879 42.05 -4.49 2.98
N ALA A 880 42.24 -3.17 3.07
CA ALA A 880 41.74 -2.24 2.07
C ALA A 880 42.30 -2.57 0.68
N LEU A 881 43.61 -2.80 0.59
CA LEU A 881 44.26 -3.16 -0.66
C LEU A 881 43.79 -4.51 -1.21
N GLU A 882 43.52 -5.49 -0.35
CA GLU A 882 42.96 -6.78 -0.75
C GLU A 882 41.57 -6.61 -1.39
N ALA A 883 40.66 -5.92 -0.71
CA ALA A 883 39.29 -5.70 -1.20
C ALA A 883 39.26 -4.93 -2.54
N ILE A 884 40.05 -3.86 -2.68
CA ILE A 884 40.07 -3.11 -3.94
C ILE A 884 40.75 -3.88 -5.08
N THR A 885 41.74 -4.73 -4.77
CA THR A 885 42.40 -5.57 -5.78
C THR A 885 41.44 -6.62 -6.31
N GLU A 886 40.62 -7.23 -5.45
CA GLU A 886 39.53 -8.13 -5.86
C GLU A 886 38.51 -7.39 -6.75
N ALA A 887 38.08 -6.18 -6.36
CA ALA A 887 37.17 -5.36 -7.15
C ALA A 887 37.72 -5.01 -8.55
N VAL A 888 39.00 -4.62 -8.65
CA VAL A 888 39.68 -4.35 -9.94
C VAL A 888 39.71 -5.61 -10.79
N GLN A 889 40.01 -6.78 -10.21
CA GLN A 889 40.06 -8.03 -10.96
C GLN A 889 38.69 -8.42 -11.51
N ILE A 890 37.62 -8.26 -10.74
CA ILE A 890 36.25 -8.47 -11.21
C ILE A 890 35.92 -7.51 -12.36
N ARG A 891 36.21 -6.21 -12.20
CA ARG A 891 35.96 -5.20 -13.24
C ARG A 891 36.77 -5.47 -14.52
N ARG A 892 38.00 -5.97 -14.41
CA ARG A 892 38.78 -6.41 -15.58
C ARG A 892 38.12 -7.56 -16.33
N THR A 893 37.55 -8.54 -15.63
CA THR A 893 36.77 -9.62 -16.27
C THR A 893 35.54 -9.05 -16.98
N LEU A 894 34.77 -8.18 -16.31
CA LEU A 894 33.57 -7.56 -16.88
C LEU A 894 33.85 -6.71 -18.14
N VAL A 895 34.99 -5.99 -18.15
CA VAL A 895 35.43 -5.20 -19.32
C VAL A 895 35.75 -6.08 -20.53
N GLN A 896 36.16 -7.35 -20.35
CA GLN A 896 36.39 -8.26 -21.49
C GLN A 896 35.10 -8.58 -22.25
N GLU A 897 33.97 -8.59 -21.54
CA GLU A 897 32.66 -8.89 -22.13
C GLU A 897 31.94 -7.63 -22.61
N ARG A 898 31.98 -6.55 -21.83
CA ARG A 898 31.26 -5.29 -22.10
C ARG A 898 32.13 -4.07 -21.77
N PRO A 899 33.10 -3.71 -22.64
CA PRO A 899 34.03 -2.61 -22.38
C PRO A 899 33.31 -1.29 -22.08
N ASP A 900 32.36 -0.90 -22.92
CA ASP A 900 31.67 0.40 -22.84
C ASP A 900 30.89 0.56 -21.53
N ALA A 901 30.40 -0.55 -20.97
CA ALA A 901 29.62 -0.55 -19.73
C ALA A 901 30.51 -0.42 -18.48
N PHE A 902 31.70 -1.03 -18.48
CA PHE A 902 32.49 -1.24 -17.26
C PHE A 902 33.85 -0.53 -17.24
N LEU A 903 34.29 0.08 -18.34
CA LEU A 903 35.50 0.90 -18.37
C LEU A 903 35.47 2.08 -17.36
N PRO A 904 34.36 2.84 -17.21
CA PRO A 904 34.30 3.92 -16.21
C PRO A 904 34.50 3.40 -14.79
N ASP A 905 33.87 2.28 -14.48
CA ASP A 905 34.00 1.60 -13.18
C ASP A 905 35.43 1.11 -12.96
N LEU A 906 36.04 0.45 -13.94
CA LEU A 906 37.43 -0.01 -13.83
C LEU A 906 38.38 1.16 -13.50
N ALA A 907 38.24 2.29 -14.19
CA ALA A 907 39.02 3.49 -13.91
C ALA A 907 38.82 4.02 -12.49
N GLY A 908 37.57 4.02 -11.99
CA GLY A 908 37.26 4.40 -10.60
C GLY A 908 37.93 3.49 -9.56
N SER A 909 37.89 2.18 -9.76
CA SER A 909 38.56 1.23 -8.85
C SER A 909 40.08 1.32 -8.91
N LEU A 910 40.67 1.51 -10.08
CA LEU A 910 42.11 1.71 -10.25
C LEU A 910 42.59 2.99 -9.55
N ASN A 911 41.80 4.07 -9.60
CA ASN A 911 42.07 5.30 -8.86
C ASN A 911 42.07 5.06 -7.34
N ASN A 912 41.10 4.29 -6.82
CA ASN A 912 41.06 3.93 -5.40
C ASN A 912 42.19 2.98 -5.00
N GLN A 913 42.55 2.03 -5.88
CA GLN A 913 43.69 1.14 -5.67
C GLN A 913 44.99 1.93 -5.60
N SER A 914 45.18 2.91 -6.50
CA SER A 914 46.32 3.82 -6.48
C SER A 914 46.45 4.56 -5.15
N ASN A 915 45.34 5.10 -4.62
CA ASN A 915 45.33 5.77 -3.33
C ASN A 915 45.71 4.81 -2.17
N CYS A 916 45.22 3.57 -2.18
CA CYS A 916 45.58 2.55 -1.18
C CYS A 916 47.07 2.19 -1.27
N LEU A 917 47.61 2.00 -2.47
CA LEU A 917 49.02 1.71 -2.71
C LEU A 917 49.92 2.89 -2.28
N ALA A 918 49.52 4.12 -2.57
CA ALA A 918 50.25 5.33 -2.18
C ALA A 918 50.31 5.46 -0.64
N ASN A 919 49.21 5.19 0.06
CA ASN A 919 49.15 5.20 1.53
C ASN A 919 50.02 4.11 2.18
N MET A 920 50.30 3.02 1.46
CA MET A 920 51.24 1.96 1.85
C MET A 920 52.69 2.26 1.46
N GLY A 921 52.96 3.38 0.76
CA GLY A 921 54.28 3.72 0.26
C GLY A 921 54.72 2.93 -0.98
N ARG A 922 53.83 2.15 -1.60
CA ARG A 922 54.08 1.39 -2.85
C ARG A 922 53.91 2.31 -4.06
N ARG A 923 54.82 3.28 -4.18
CA ARG A 923 54.66 4.44 -5.08
C ARG A 923 54.68 4.10 -6.58
N GLU A 924 55.46 3.11 -7.00
CA GLU A 924 55.52 2.70 -8.41
C GLU A 924 54.21 2.07 -8.87
N GLU A 925 53.67 1.14 -8.08
CA GLU A 925 52.39 0.48 -8.36
C GLU A 925 51.21 1.45 -8.27
N ALA A 926 51.26 2.41 -7.34
CA ALA A 926 50.27 3.49 -7.27
C ALA A 926 50.27 4.31 -8.57
N LEU A 927 51.44 4.64 -9.10
CA LEU A 927 51.58 5.39 -10.35
C LEU A 927 51.10 4.57 -11.56
N GLU A 928 51.36 3.26 -11.59
CA GLU A 928 50.87 2.37 -12.64
C GLU A 928 49.33 2.36 -12.69
N ALA A 929 48.68 2.10 -11.55
CA ALA A 929 47.22 2.04 -11.46
C ALA A 929 46.55 3.37 -11.85
N ILE A 930 47.05 4.52 -11.39
CA ILE A 930 46.46 5.81 -11.76
C ILE A 930 46.72 6.18 -13.22
N THR A 931 47.85 5.77 -13.79
CA THR A 931 48.15 6.02 -15.21
C THR A 931 47.22 5.21 -16.10
N GLU A 932 46.92 3.96 -15.75
CA GLU A 932 45.89 3.15 -16.41
C GLU A 932 44.51 3.83 -16.32
N ALA A 933 44.11 4.30 -15.13
CA ALA A 933 42.84 5.01 -14.93
C ALA A 933 42.72 6.29 -15.78
N VAL A 934 43.77 7.11 -15.85
CA VAL A 934 43.82 8.31 -16.70
C VAL A 934 43.70 7.94 -18.17
N GLN A 935 44.38 6.89 -18.62
CA GLN A 935 44.30 6.46 -20.02
C GLN A 935 42.89 5.99 -20.40
N ILE A 936 42.22 5.24 -19.52
CA ILE A 936 40.82 4.84 -19.72
C ILE A 936 39.92 6.09 -19.79
N ARG A 937 40.06 7.04 -18.85
CA ARG A 937 39.27 8.27 -18.82
C ARG A 937 39.50 9.14 -20.05
N ARG A 938 40.72 9.19 -20.59
CA ARG A 938 41.02 9.86 -21.86
C ARG A 938 40.27 9.24 -23.05
N THR A 939 40.19 7.92 -23.11
CA THR A 939 39.38 7.23 -24.14
C THR A 939 37.90 7.57 -23.98
N LEU A 940 37.36 7.51 -22.76
CA LEU A 940 35.95 7.80 -22.49
C LEU A 940 35.57 9.26 -22.82
N VAL A 941 36.47 10.23 -22.57
CA VAL A 941 36.26 11.64 -22.92
C VAL A 941 36.18 11.86 -24.42
N GLN A 942 36.84 11.04 -25.25
CA GLN A 942 36.72 11.16 -26.72
C GLN A 942 35.31 10.83 -27.22
N GLU A 943 34.61 9.93 -26.52
CA GLU A 943 33.25 9.51 -26.87
C GLU A 943 32.18 10.39 -26.22
N ARG A 944 32.36 10.72 -24.92
CA ARG A 944 31.40 11.49 -24.12
C ARG A 944 32.11 12.52 -23.23
N PRO A 945 32.54 13.67 -23.80
CA PRO A 945 33.28 14.68 -23.06
C PRO A 945 32.54 15.15 -21.80
N ASP A 946 31.28 15.54 -21.95
CA ASP A 946 30.48 16.14 -20.87
C ASP A 946 30.30 15.19 -19.67
N ALA A 947 30.31 13.88 -19.92
CA ALA A 947 30.14 12.87 -18.88
C ALA A 947 31.42 12.59 -18.09
N PHE A 948 32.58 12.60 -18.75
CA PHE A 948 33.83 12.06 -18.19
C PHE A 948 34.95 13.09 -17.99
N LEU A 949 34.77 14.34 -18.43
CA LEU A 949 35.73 15.43 -18.17
C LEU A 949 36.01 15.64 -16.67
N PRO A 950 35.00 15.68 -15.76
CA PRO A 950 35.26 15.82 -14.33
C PRO A 950 36.09 14.67 -13.74
N ASP A 951 35.81 13.45 -14.19
CA ASP A 951 36.55 12.27 -13.80
C ASP A 951 38.00 12.34 -14.27
N LEU A 952 38.24 12.69 -15.54
CA LEU A 952 39.61 12.84 -16.04
C LEU A 952 40.41 13.85 -15.21
N ALA A 953 39.82 15.01 -14.90
CA ALA A 953 40.45 16.03 -14.07
C ALA A 953 40.83 15.51 -12.67
N GLY A 954 39.92 14.77 -12.02
CA GLY A 954 40.16 14.17 -10.71
C GLY A 954 41.28 13.13 -10.73
N SER A 955 41.35 12.27 -11.75
CA SER A 955 42.44 11.29 -11.88
C SER A 955 43.78 11.94 -12.19
N LEU A 956 43.81 13.00 -13.00
CA LEU A 956 45.03 13.78 -13.27
C LEU A 956 45.57 14.45 -12.00
N ASN A 957 44.70 14.96 -11.14
CA ASN A 957 45.09 15.52 -9.83
C ASN A 957 45.68 14.44 -8.88
N ASN A 958 45.14 13.22 -8.90
CA ASN A 958 45.72 12.10 -8.15
C ASN A 958 47.05 11.62 -8.76
N GLN A 959 47.13 11.58 -10.09
CA GLN A 959 48.36 11.25 -10.81
C GLN A 959 49.47 12.25 -10.50
N SER A 960 49.18 13.55 -10.49
CA SER A 960 50.17 14.58 -10.14
C SER A 960 50.71 14.40 -8.73
N THR A 961 49.84 14.00 -7.79
CA THR A 961 50.24 13.73 -6.41
C THR A 961 51.18 12.51 -6.33
N CYS A 962 50.87 11.44 -7.07
CA CYS A 962 51.74 10.26 -7.15
C CYS A 962 53.10 10.58 -7.80
N LEU A 963 53.11 11.35 -8.90
CA LEU A 963 54.32 11.80 -9.58
C LEU A 963 55.18 12.69 -8.67
N ALA A 964 54.56 13.63 -7.94
CA ALA A 964 55.26 14.49 -6.99
C ALA A 964 55.93 13.68 -5.87
N ASN A 965 55.24 12.67 -5.32
CA ASN A 965 55.79 11.77 -4.29
C ASN A 965 56.94 10.89 -4.79
N MET A 966 57.03 10.66 -6.10
CA MET A 966 58.15 10.00 -6.78
C MET A 966 59.29 10.95 -7.18
N GLY A 967 59.11 12.26 -6.96
CA GLY A 967 60.09 13.27 -7.36
C GLY A 967 60.09 13.59 -8.86
N ARG A 968 59.10 13.09 -9.63
CA ARG A 968 58.91 13.39 -11.07
C ARG A 968 58.20 14.72 -11.23
N ARG A 969 58.90 15.81 -10.88
CA ARG A 969 58.30 17.14 -10.65
C ARG A 969 57.72 17.79 -11.90
N GLU A 970 58.35 17.63 -13.06
CA GLU A 970 57.87 18.21 -14.32
C GLU A 970 56.54 17.57 -14.76
N GLU A 971 56.49 16.24 -14.74
CA GLU A 971 55.28 15.49 -15.10
C GLU A 971 54.14 15.72 -14.09
N ALA A 972 54.47 15.85 -12.80
CA ALA A 972 53.48 16.23 -11.79
C ALA A 972 52.85 17.60 -12.09
N LEU A 973 53.67 18.57 -12.52
CA LEU A 973 53.19 19.90 -12.88
C LEU A 973 52.36 19.89 -14.16
N GLU A 974 52.72 19.06 -15.15
CA GLU A 974 51.94 18.89 -16.37
C GLU A 974 50.54 18.35 -16.06
N ALA A 975 50.46 17.23 -15.33
CA ALA A 975 49.18 16.59 -14.98
C ALA A 975 48.26 17.51 -14.17
N ILE A 976 48.79 18.22 -13.16
CA ILE A 976 47.96 19.13 -12.35
C ILE A 976 47.53 20.38 -13.13
N THR A 977 48.35 20.86 -14.07
CA THR A 977 47.98 22.01 -14.92
C THR A 977 46.87 21.63 -15.89
N GLU A 978 46.92 20.42 -16.45
CA GLU A 978 45.80 19.86 -17.23
C GLU A 978 44.52 19.79 -16.38
N ALA A 979 44.59 19.21 -15.17
CA ALA A 979 43.44 19.13 -14.26
C ALA A 979 42.84 20.51 -13.93
N VAL A 980 43.65 21.51 -13.59
CA VAL A 980 43.19 22.88 -13.30
C VAL A 980 42.48 23.49 -14.51
N ASN A 981 43.02 23.30 -15.72
CA ASN A 981 42.39 23.82 -16.93
C ASN A 981 41.03 23.16 -17.20
N LEU A 982 40.93 21.84 -16.99
CA LEU A 982 39.67 21.11 -17.11
C LEU A 982 38.63 21.62 -16.10
N TYR A 983 39.01 21.77 -14.82
CA TYR A 983 38.11 22.32 -13.81
C TYR A 983 37.72 23.77 -14.08
N ARG A 984 38.60 24.61 -14.65
CA ARG A 984 38.24 25.96 -15.09
C ARG A 984 37.15 25.95 -16.17
N THR A 985 37.22 25.02 -17.12
CA THR A 985 36.16 24.85 -18.12
C THR A 985 34.85 24.41 -17.45
N LEU A 986 34.91 23.41 -16.57
CA LEU A 986 33.73 22.87 -15.88
C LEU A 986 33.04 23.91 -14.97
N VAL A 987 33.81 24.77 -14.31
CA VAL A 987 33.28 25.86 -13.47
C VAL A 987 32.51 26.91 -14.29
N GLN A 988 32.82 27.10 -15.58
CA GLN A 988 32.04 28.03 -16.43
C GLN A 988 30.60 27.54 -16.64
N GLU A 989 30.40 26.22 -16.66
CA GLU A 989 29.08 25.60 -16.86
C GLU A 989 28.36 25.36 -15.54
N ARG A 990 29.07 24.86 -14.51
CA ARG A 990 28.51 24.48 -13.22
C ARG A 990 29.40 24.94 -12.06
N PRO A 991 29.37 26.24 -11.71
CA PRO A 991 30.23 26.80 -10.68
C PRO A 991 30.07 26.06 -9.34
N ASP A 992 28.84 25.88 -8.88
CA ASP A 992 28.52 25.30 -7.57
C ASP A 992 29.01 23.84 -7.42
N ALA A 993 29.12 23.12 -8.54
CA ALA A 993 29.55 21.74 -8.55
C ALA A 993 31.08 21.60 -8.47
N PHE A 994 31.83 22.45 -9.18
CA PHE A 994 33.26 22.23 -9.45
C PHE A 994 34.20 23.27 -8.86
N LEU A 995 33.69 24.36 -8.25
CA LEU A 995 34.51 25.33 -7.52
C LEU A 995 35.38 24.70 -6.42
N PRO A 996 34.89 23.75 -5.60
CA PRO A 996 35.72 23.08 -4.60
C PRO A 996 36.88 22.29 -5.21
N ASP A 997 36.65 21.59 -6.32
CA ASP A 997 37.66 20.78 -6.99
C ASP A 997 38.73 21.66 -7.64
N LEU A 998 38.33 22.78 -8.26
CA LEU A 998 39.27 23.78 -8.80
C LEU A 998 40.18 24.33 -7.68
N ALA A 999 39.60 24.70 -6.54
CA ALA A 999 40.36 25.22 -5.40
C ALA A 999 41.37 24.19 -4.86
N MET A 1000 40.97 22.92 -4.77
CA MET A 1000 41.86 21.82 -4.38
C MET A 1000 43.00 21.62 -5.40
N SER A 1001 42.69 21.59 -6.70
CA SER A 1001 43.71 21.40 -7.74
C SER A 1001 44.68 22.58 -7.82
N LEU A 1002 44.23 23.82 -7.62
CA LEU A 1002 45.11 25.00 -7.51
C LEU A 1002 46.04 24.92 -6.29
N ASN A 1003 45.53 24.44 -5.15
CA ASN A 1003 46.36 24.19 -3.97
C ASN A 1003 47.45 23.14 -4.27
N ASN A 1004 47.11 22.06 -4.97
CA ASN A 1004 48.07 21.03 -5.37
C ASN A 1004 49.07 21.55 -6.42
N GLN A 1005 48.61 22.36 -7.37
CA GLN A 1005 49.46 23.02 -8.38
C GLN A 1005 50.48 23.94 -7.71
N SER A 1006 50.06 24.73 -6.71
CA SER A 1006 50.97 25.60 -5.96
C SER A 1006 52.10 24.82 -5.29
N THR A 1007 51.79 23.64 -4.75
CA THR A 1007 52.77 22.76 -4.12
C THR A 1007 53.75 22.20 -5.15
N CYS A 1008 53.26 21.80 -6.33
CA CYS A 1008 54.11 21.34 -7.44
C CYS A 1008 55.05 22.44 -7.96
N LEU A 1009 54.52 23.66 -8.17
CA LEU A 1009 55.28 24.84 -8.59
C LEU A 1009 56.37 25.21 -7.57
N ALA A 1010 56.03 25.18 -6.28
CA ALA A 1010 56.98 25.45 -5.21
C ALA A 1010 58.13 24.43 -5.17
N ASN A 1011 57.83 23.14 -5.37
CA ASN A 1011 58.85 22.09 -5.45
C ASN A 1011 59.78 22.23 -6.67
N MET A 1012 59.33 22.93 -7.71
CA MET A 1012 60.14 23.30 -8.89
C MET A 1012 60.88 24.63 -8.73
N GLY A 1013 60.70 25.35 -7.61
CA GLY A 1013 61.31 26.66 -7.38
C GLY A 1013 60.61 27.82 -8.11
N ARG A 1014 59.45 27.59 -8.75
CA ARG A 1014 58.63 28.63 -9.41
C ARG A 1014 57.76 29.35 -8.37
N ARG A 1015 58.42 30.13 -7.50
CA ARG A 1015 57.83 30.67 -6.26
C ARG A 1015 56.70 31.67 -6.49
N GLU A 1016 56.82 32.56 -7.47
CA GLU A 1016 55.79 33.57 -7.76
C GLU A 1016 54.50 32.93 -8.29
N GLU A 1017 54.62 32.00 -9.22
CA GLU A 1017 53.47 31.25 -9.75
C GLU A 1017 52.81 30.36 -8.69
N ALA A 1018 53.62 29.77 -7.79
CA ALA A 1018 53.09 29.04 -6.65
C ALA A 1018 52.26 29.94 -5.74
N LEU A 1019 52.71 31.18 -5.50
CA LEU A 1019 51.98 32.16 -4.70
C LEU A 1019 50.66 32.56 -5.38
N GLU A 1020 50.66 32.76 -6.70
CA GLU A 1020 49.45 33.09 -7.47
C GLU A 1020 48.40 31.97 -7.34
N ALA A 1021 48.78 30.73 -7.61
CA ALA A 1021 47.87 29.57 -7.56
C ALA A 1021 47.27 29.35 -6.17
N ILE A 1022 48.07 29.46 -5.09
CA ILE A 1022 47.54 29.28 -3.73
C ILE A 1022 46.66 30.45 -3.28
N THR A 1023 46.95 31.67 -3.74
CA THR A 1023 46.12 32.85 -3.45
C THR A 1023 44.75 32.71 -4.10
N GLU A 1024 44.70 32.24 -5.36
CA GLU A 1024 43.45 31.90 -6.05
C GLU A 1024 42.67 30.84 -5.25
N ALA A 1025 43.31 29.73 -4.87
CA ALA A 1025 42.69 28.67 -4.07
C ALA A 1025 42.09 29.17 -2.75
N VAL A 1026 42.82 29.99 -1.98
CA VAL A 1026 42.34 30.57 -0.72
C VAL A 1026 41.12 31.47 -0.94
N ASN A 1027 41.11 32.27 -2.01
CA ASN A 1027 39.97 33.12 -2.34
C ASN A 1027 38.74 32.29 -2.71
N LEU A 1028 38.90 31.22 -3.49
CA LEU A 1028 37.81 30.29 -3.79
C LEU A 1028 37.26 29.62 -2.52
N TYR A 1029 38.13 29.14 -1.64
CA TYR A 1029 37.69 28.57 -0.36
C TYR A 1029 37.01 29.59 0.55
N ARG A 1030 37.41 30.88 0.54
CA ARG A 1030 36.70 31.94 1.27
C ARG A 1030 35.28 32.12 0.73
N THR A 1031 35.07 32.10 -0.58
CA THR A 1031 33.73 32.12 -1.18
C THR A 1031 32.91 30.91 -0.74
N LEU A 1032 33.47 29.71 -0.83
CA LEU A 1032 32.80 28.46 -0.44
C LEU A 1032 32.43 28.42 1.05
N VAL A 1033 33.26 28.98 1.92
CA VAL A 1033 32.99 29.07 3.38
C VAL A 1033 31.82 30.00 3.69
N GLN A 1034 31.54 31.02 2.87
CA GLN A 1034 30.36 31.88 3.07
C GLN A 1034 29.05 31.11 2.89
N GLU A 1035 29.04 30.10 2.01
CA GLU A 1035 27.86 29.27 1.76
C GLU A 1035 27.80 28.04 2.67
N ARG A 1036 28.93 27.36 2.87
CA ARG A 1036 29.00 26.11 3.65
C ARG A 1036 30.23 26.10 4.57
N PRO A 1037 30.16 26.80 5.72
CA PRO A 1037 31.28 26.94 6.63
C PRO A 1037 31.82 25.60 7.12
N ASP A 1038 30.94 24.71 7.57
CA ASP A 1038 31.34 23.41 8.14
C ASP A 1038 32.03 22.48 7.14
N ALA A 1039 31.68 22.60 5.85
CA ALA A 1039 32.23 21.76 4.80
C ALA A 1039 33.64 22.21 4.40
N PHE A 1040 33.91 23.52 4.35
CA PHE A 1040 35.10 24.05 3.68
C PHE A 1040 36.09 24.79 4.59
N LEU A 1041 35.75 25.07 5.86
CA LEU A 1041 36.70 25.63 6.83
C LEU A 1041 38.00 24.79 6.97
N PRO A 1042 37.96 23.44 7.02
CA PRO A 1042 39.18 22.63 7.06
C PRO A 1042 40.07 22.81 5.83
N ASN A 1043 39.47 22.93 4.64
CA ASN A 1043 40.18 23.15 3.39
C ASN A 1043 40.80 24.54 3.36
N LEU A 1044 40.05 25.58 3.76
CA LEU A 1044 40.55 26.95 3.88
C LEU A 1044 41.75 27.02 4.83
N ALA A 1045 41.66 26.39 6.01
CA ALA A 1045 42.76 26.36 6.97
C ALA A 1045 44.03 25.70 6.38
N THR A 1046 43.85 24.62 5.62
CA THR A 1046 44.95 23.92 4.94
C THR A 1046 45.59 24.81 3.89
N SER A 1047 44.79 25.45 3.02
CA SER A 1047 45.31 26.35 1.97
C SER A 1047 45.93 27.63 2.54
N LEU A 1048 45.40 28.19 3.64
CA LEU A 1048 46.03 29.30 4.36
C LEU A 1048 47.40 28.93 4.92
N THR A 1049 47.56 27.68 5.38
CA THR A 1049 48.84 27.15 5.87
C THR A 1049 49.86 27.04 4.72
N VAL A 1050 49.42 26.54 3.57
CA VAL A 1050 50.25 26.47 2.35
C VAL A 1050 50.62 27.87 1.87
N LEU A 1051 49.66 28.81 1.84
CA LEU A 1051 49.89 30.21 1.48
C LEU A 1051 50.93 30.84 2.42
N GLY A 1052 50.78 30.65 3.73
CA GLY A 1052 51.74 31.11 4.73
C GLY A 1052 53.16 30.60 4.48
N LYS A 1053 53.30 29.31 4.19
CA LYS A 1053 54.60 28.71 3.82
C LYS A 1053 55.18 29.34 2.54
N MET A 1054 54.36 29.59 1.52
CA MET A 1054 54.84 30.19 0.26
C MET A 1054 55.31 31.64 0.45
N LEU A 1055 54.56 32.42 1.23
CA LEU A 1055 54.91 33.79 1.60
C LEU A 1055 56.24 33.84 2.40
N LEU A 1056 56.50 32.86 3.28
CA LEU A 1056 57.79 32.74 3.96
C LEU A 1056 58.96 32.47 3.01
N ASN A 1057 58.75 31.65 1.98
CA ASN A 1057 59.79 31.37 0.97
C ASN A 1057 60.11 32.59 0.07
N LEU A 1058 59.29 33.64 0.12
CA LEU A 1058 59.44 34.91 -0.58
C LEU A 1058 59.81 36.07 0.36
N ASP A 1059 60.18 35.76 1.61
CA ASP A 1059 60.56 36.74 2.65
C ASP A 1059 59.43 37.72 3.04
N GLN A 1060 58.16 37.39 2.72
CA GLN A 1060 56.99 38.19 3.05
C GLN A 1060 56.41 37.82 4.44
N VAL A 1061 57.23 37.97 5.48
CA VAL A 1061 56.95 37.50 6.85
C VAL A 1061 55.64 38.06 7.42
N GLY A 1062 55.31 39.33 7.16
CA GLY A 1062 54.10 39.96 7.68
C GLY A 1062 52.80 39.36 7.13
N GLU A 1063 52.75 39.06 5.82
CA GLU A 1063 51.60 38.40 5.20
C GLU A 1063 51.53 36.93 5.57
N ALA A 1064 52.68 36.25 5.60
CA ALA A 1064 52.76 34.87 6.04
C ALA A 1064 52.17 34.69 7.45
N THR A 1065 52.52 35.58 8.37
CA THR A 1065 52.03 35.56 9.76
C THR A 1065 50.52 35.71 9.81
N ARG A 1066 49.92 36.64 9.03
CA ARG A 1066 48.46 36.84 8.99
C ARG A 1066 47.73 35.59 8.51
N SER A 1067 48.17 35.00 7.39
CA SER A 1067 47.56 33.78 6.84
C SER A 1067 47.69 32.58 7.79
N LEU A 1068 48.86 32.42 8.43
CA LEU A 1068 49.11 31.32 9.38
C LEU A 1068 48.30 31.48 10.68
N VAL A 1069 48.06 32.70 11.16
CA VAL A 1069 47.21 32.96 12.33
C VAL A 1069 45.74 32.64 12.02
N GLU A 1070 45.25 33.04 10.84
CA GLU A 1070 43.89 32.69 10.39
C GLU A 1070 43.72 31.17 10.31
N GLY A 1071 44.66 30.47 9.65
CA GLY A 1071 44.66 29.02 9.57
C GLY A 1071 44.77 28.32 10.93
N LEU A 1072 45.59 28.85 11.85
CA LEU A 1072 45.72 28.33 13.22
C LEU A 1072 44.43 28.46 14.02
N THR A 1073 43.71 29.58 13.85
CA THR A 1073 42.45 29.85 14.53
C THR A 1073 41.41 28.82 14.12
N ILE A 1074 41.20 28.66 12.81
CA ILE A 1074 40.28 27.66 12.26
C ILE A 1074 40.67 26.23 12.71
N ALA A 1075 41.96 25.89 12.61
CA ALA A 1075 42.46 24.57 13.02
C ALA A 1075 42.25 24.29 14.53
N THR A 1076 42.24 25.34 15.36
CA THR A 1076 42.00 25.21 16.80
C THR A 1076 40.51 25.03 17.09
N GLU A 1077 39.65 25.81 16.44
CA GLU A 1077 38.19 25.71 16.57
C GLU A 1077 37.65 24.37 16.07
N ARG A 1078 38.29 23.77 15.06
CA ARG A 1078 37.91 22.48 14.45
C ARG A 1078 38.69 21.28 15.00
N GLU A 1079 39.46 21.46 16.08
CA GLU A 1079 40.24 20.40 16.73
C GLU A 1079 41.22 19.64 15.79
N MET A 1080 41.71 20.32 14.76
CA MET A 1080 42.62 19.77 13.75
C MET A 1080 44.06 19.71 14.27
N THR A 1081 44.34 18.73 15.13
CA THR A 1081 45.58 18.66 15.92
C THR A 1081 46.87 18.69 15.09
N ASP A 1082 46.90 17.98 13.96
CA ASP A 1082 48.07 17.93 13.07
C ASP A 1082 48.29 19.26 12.35
N LEU A 1083 47.23 19.83 11.78
CA LEU A 1083 47.32 21.12 11.09
C LEU A 1083 47.72 22.24 12.05
N ARG A 1084 47.19 22.23 13.28
CA ARG A 1084 47.59 23.16 14.35
C ARG A 1084 49.09 23.10 14.60
N ARG A 1085 49.68 21.90 14.65
CA ARG A 1085 51.12 21.70 14.85
C ARG A 1085 51.93 22.27 13.67
N VAL A 1086 51.45 22.05 12.44
CA VAL A 1086 52.08 22.58 11.22
C VAL A 1086 52.04 24.11 11.19
N CYS A 1087 50.89 24.74 11.48
CA CYS A 1087 50.76 26.19 11.58
C CYS A 1087 51.73 26.78 12.62
N ILE A 1088 51.78 26.19 13.82
CA ILE A 1088 52.70 26.61 14.88
C ILE A 1088 54.16 26.54 14.40
N THR A 1089 54.53 25.47 13.69
CA THR A 1089 55.88 25.30 13.16
C THR A 1089 56.24 26.40 12.17
N PHE A 1090 55.35 26.74 11.24
CA PHE A 1090 55.58 27.82 10.30
C PHE A 1090 55.55 29.20 10.96
N LEU A 1091 54.75 29.42 11.99
CA LEU A 1091 54.76 30.66 12.78
C LEU A 1091 56.09 30.84 13.53
N GLN A 1092 56.65 29.76 14.08
CA GLN A 1092 58.00 29.79 14.68
C GLN A 1092 59.07 30.12 13.65
N GLN A 1093 58.97 29.57 12.43
CA GLN A 1093 59.88 29.90 11.33
C GLN A 1093 59.73 31.37 10.89
N ALA A 1094 58.51 31.88 10.77
CA ALA A 1094 58.22 33.28 10.42
C ALA A 1094 58.92 34.25 11.36
N ARG A 1095 58.81 34.02 12.67
CA ARG A 1095 59.49 34.82 13.68
C ARG A 1095 61.00 34.72 13.59
N ALA A 1096 61.55 33.50 13.44
CA ALA A 1096 62.99 33.31 13.33
C ALA A 1096 63.57 34.04 12.10
N HIS A 1097 62.76 34.24 11.07
CA HIS A 1097 63.11 34.96 9.86
C HIS A 1097 63.14 36.48 10.05
N ASP A 1098 62.06 37.07 10.61
CA ASP A 1098 61.98 38.50 10.94
C ASP A 1098 61.04 38.71 12.14
N ALA A 1099 61.62 38.91 13.32
CA ALA A 1099 60.88 39.00 14.58
C ALA A 1099 60.02 40.27 14.69
N ASP A 1100 60.45 41.38 14.08
CA ASP A 1100 59.75 42.67 14.16
C ASP A 1100 58.53 42.66 13.23
N ALA A 1101 58.70 42.19 11.99
CA ALA A 1101 57.61 42.01 11.04
C ALA A 1101 56.58 40.98 11.56
N PHE A 1102 57.04 39.86 12.12
CA PHE A 1102 56.19 38.86 12.75
C PHE A 1102 55.38 39.44 13.91
N THR A 1103 56.02 40.12 14.86
CA THR A 1103 55.33 40.65 16.05
C THR A 1103 54.31 41.72 15.67
N SER A 1104 54.64 42.60 14.72
CA SER A 1104 53.73 43.61 14.18
C SER A 1104 52.50 42.97 13.53
N ALA A 1105 52.71 42.00 12.63
CA ALA A 1105 51.63 41.31 11.93
C ALA A 1105 50.77 40.45 12.87
N TRP A 1106 51.38 39.79 13.87
CA TRP A 1106 50.67 39.02 14.89
C TRP A 1106 49.73 39.93 15.69
N ARG A 1107 50.20 41.08 16.16
CA ARG A 1107 49.37 42.06 16.88
C ARG A 1107 48.24 42.60 16.01
N GLN A 1108 48.49 42.85 14.73
CA GLN A 1108 47.44 43.25 13.79
C GLN A 1108 46.37 42.18 13.59
N ALA A 1109 46.77 40.90 13.53
CA ALA A 1109 45.85 39.79 13.31
C ALA A 1109 45.05 39.39 14.55
N THR A 1110 45.65 39.47 15.75
CA THR A 1110 45.07 38.92 16.99
C THR A 1110 44.69 39.97 18.03
N GLY A 1111 45.21 41.20 17.93
CA GLY A 1111 45.11 42.22 18.97
C GLY A 1111 45.93 41.94 20.24
N GLN A 1112 46.76 40.89 20.25
CA GLN A 1112 47.51 40.43 21.43
C GLN A 1112 49.02 40.29 21.13
N GLU A 1113 49.83 40.14 22.17
CA GLU A 1113 51.25 39.78 22.02
C GLU A 1113 51.41 38.30 21.62
N PRO A 1114 52.48 37.94 20.87
CA PRO A 1114 52.75 36.55 20.53
C PRO A 1114 52.98 35.69 21.79
N PRO A 1115 52.29 34.55 21.94
CA PRO A 1115 52.38 33.71 23.13
C PRO A 1115 53.80 33.15 23.32
N PRO A 1116 54.23 32.87 24.56
CA PRO A 1116 55.60 32.39 24.86
C PRO A 1116 56.00 31.09 24.17
N ARG A 1117 55.04 30.25 23.75
CA ARG A 1117 55.34 29.01 22.99
C ARG A 1117 55.71 29.26 21.53
N LEU A 1118 55.46 30.47 21.04
CA LEU A 1118 55.95 31.01 19.77
C LEU A 1118 57.11 31.99 20.00
N GLN A 1119 57.59 32.13 21.25
CA GLN A 1119 58.83 32.81 21.63
C GLN A 1119 59.96 31.80 21.75
#